data_AF-A0A812JIX0-F1
#
_entry.id   AF-A0A812JIX0-F1
#
_cell.length_a   1.000
_cell.length_b   1.000
_cell.length_c   1.000
_cell.angle_alpha   90.00
_cell.angle_beta   90.00
_cell.angle_gamma   90.00
#
_symmetry.space_group_name_H-M   'P 1'
#
loop_
_entity.id
_entity.type
_entity.pdbx_description
1 polymer ?
#
loop_
_entity_poly.entity_id
_entity_poly.type
_entity_poly.pdbx_seq_one_letter_code
_entity_poly.pdbx_strand_id
1 'polypeptide(L)'
;MSRFADGCVQTLPQATPLEMARLMHACMSVSCHAPDLFTACVLQSREQAASMDPSGLSAAAYAFGQCFEVADVSHVRYLQKIFRHLRLAAVAGLPMFLPREIVSLLKTYARWQITFECGHLRKVAERMIATSSQFDLDSAVPELSGTVAAKRIGIGLSCRTCCLGASGRSVAVLPGRAYQQGPELLAAMGRAPRRPGQALLYSAATFGGLVLLLGDGLSRSWAFVRLATRPLLRQQADAGAILRRLPERWSGRRVTLHATPEVTEELSGLQEWMEEGGTPSSGVRFVDLPGFKFSLIAGEGGVKAGEVLLRVPASMHISPSSVRSSALGRALEPLQLDDSAVLALGLLSEVSKKEQSKFWPYLRILPGASDLHIPLLWPEEERRRLLFGSPLDLAAEQQRLGLLEQWSSIQAMAKDVPDLSSELTEEEWLWAHAIVLTRALPFGNELSLIPGLDLANHELGSNNTCSIGVAAPDGQVVAATEEAQLEGNEPEAVLTAGRDHAAGEQIFIDYDGGVGLRLAWEMVHTYGFVPNNMPAYAGRPVFFEGVQAEDPMARQKQALFEALGADPEVLQGFWHEVRPLRAQCRAMAPKLRLAHMKKEDGPMAADLAAWRAEPKATLQALQRPISQDNEKKVAEQVVSTCSEALSELPAEEELKDKALVRETENEEPMEVRSRLAARVLLGERLALETCISEWTESE
;
A
#
# COMPACT_ATOMS: atom_id res chain seq x y z
N MET A 1 43.75 -8.50 -11.75
CA MET A 1 42.88 -8.53 -10.55
C MET A 1 42.09 -9.82 -10.40
N SER A 2 41.78 -10.59 -11.46
CA SER A 2 41.10 -11.91 -11.32
C SER A 2 41.86 -12.89 -10.40
N ARG A 3 43.19 -13.02 -10.58
CA ARG A 3 44.03 -13.88 -9.72
C ARG A 3 44.02 -13.51 -8.22
N PHE A 4 43.68 -12.27 -7.86
CA PHE A 4 43.57 -11.84 -6.47
C PHE A 4 42.24 -12.29 -5.86
N ALA A 5 41.14 -12.18 -6.62
CA ALA A 5 39.83 -12.70 -6.22
C ALA A 5 39.85 -14.23 -6.08
N ASP A 6 40.50 -14.94 -7.01
CA ASP A 6 40.59 -16.41 -7.00
C ASP A 6 41.32 -16.95 -5.75
N GLY A 7 42.38 -16.25 -5.30
CA GLY A 7 43.12 -16.59 -4.08
C GLY A 7 42.36 -16.27 -2.80
N CYS A 8 41.58 -15.18 -2.78
CA CYS A 8 40.72 -14.81 -1.64
C CYS A 8 39.56 -15.79 -1.45
N VAL A 9 38.97 -16.31 -2.53
CA VAL A 9 37.87 -17.30 -2.45
C VAL A 9 38.30 -18.58 -1.75
N GLN A 10 39.58 -18.98 -1.85
CA GLN A 10 40.11 -20.16 -1.17
C GLN A 10 40.30 -19.98 0.35
N THR A 11 40.51 -18.75 0.82
CA THR A 11 40.73 -18.44 2.24
C THR A 11 39.49 -17.84 2.93
N LEU A 12 38.47 -17.45 2.16
CA LEU A 12 37.20 -16.91 2.63
C LEU A 12 36.49 -17.76 3.70
N PRO A 13 36.50 -19.11 3.66
CA PRO A 13 35.88 -19.92 4.71
C PRO A 13 36.46 -19.68 6.13
N GLN A 14 37.68 -19.14 6.21
CA GLN A 14 38.36 -18.82 7.47
C GLN A 14 38.22 -17.35 7.88
N ALA A 15 37.68 -16.50 7.01
CA ALA A 15 37.55 -15.07 7.26
C ALA A 15 36.32 -14.77 8.13
N THR A 16 36.48 -13.91 9.12
CA THR A 16 35.37 -13.41 9.95
C THR A 16 34.49 -12.42 9.18
N PRO A 17 33.25 -12.12 9.61
CA PRO A 17 32.38 -11.19 8.90
C PRO A 17 32.94 -9.76 8.88
N LEU A 18 33.77 -9.41 9.87
CA LEU A 18 34.47 -8.13 9.90
C LEU A 18 35.59 -8.07 8.85
N GLU A 19 36.32 -9.16 8.64
CA GLU A 19 37.34 -9.26 7.59
C GLU A 19 36.71 -9.28 6.20
N MET A 20 35.58 -9.97 6.03
CA MET A 20 34.79 -9.95 4.81
C MET A 20 34.26 -8.54 4.50
N ALA A 21 33.75 -7.81 5.49
CA ALA A 21 33.32 -6.43 5.32
C ALA A 21 34.47 -5.52 4.87
N ARG A 22 35.67 -5.67 5.44
CA ARG A 22 36.87 -4.91 5.02
C ARG A 22 37.29 -5.26 3.59
N LEU A 23 37.26 -6.55 3.24
CA LEU A 23 37.56 -7.01 1.88
C LEU A 23 36.56 -6.42 0.87
N MET A 24 35.27 -6.51 1.17
CA MET A 24 34.20 -5.95 0.33
C MET A 24 34.35 -4.44 0.19
N HIS A 25 34.57 -3.71 1.28
CA HIS A 25 34.80 -2.28 1.26
C HIS A 25 36.01 -1.91 0.38
N ALA A 26 37.15 -2.60 0.54
CA ALA A 26 38.34 -2.37 -0.27
C ALA A 26 38.08 -2.62 -1.76
N CYS A 27 37.41 -3.72 -2.11
CA CYS A 27 37.04 -4.05 -3.49
C CYS A 27 36.07 -3.02 -4.09
N MET A 28 35.04 -2.60 -3.33
CA MET A 28 34.05 -1.62 -3.78
C MET A 28 34.65 -0.23 -3.96
N SER A 29 35.59 0.17 -3.10
CA SER A 29 36.28 1.47 -3.19
C SER A 29 37.10 1.68 -4.47
N VAL A 30 37.45 0.60 -5.17
CA VAL A 30 38.14 0.62 -6.47
C VAL A 30 37.24 0.15 -7.61
N SER A 31 35.92 0.06 -7.38
CA SER A 31 34.91 -0.42 -8.33
C SER A 31 35.25 -1.79 -8.94
N CYS A 32 35.78 -2.70 -8.12
CA CYS A 32 36.17 -4.04 -8.57
C CYS A 32 34.93 -4.90 -8.91
N HIS A 33 34.84 -5.35 -10.16
CA HIS A 33 33.79 -6.29 -10.58
C HIS A 33 34.24 -7.74 -10.35
N ALA A 34 33.83 -8.31 -9.21
CA ALA A 34 34.13 -9.69 -8.82
C ALA A 34 32.89 -10.38 -8.21
N PRO A 35 31.88 -10.74 -9.03
CA PRO A 35 30.61 -11.28 -8.54
C PRO A 35 30.76 -12.57 -7.73
N ASP A 36 31.70 -13.44 -8.09
CA ASP A 36 31.95 -14.70 -7.38
C ASP A 36 32.49 -14.45 -5.97
N LEU A 37 33.38 -13.45 -5.82
CA LEU A 37 33.92 -13.03 -4.54
C LEU A 37 32.82 -12.48 -3.62
N PHE A 38 32.00 -11.58 -4.14
CA PHE A 38 30.91 -10.99 -3.36
C PHE A 38 29.85 -12.03 -2.98
N THR A 39 29.53 -12.95 -3.88
CA THR A 39 28.62 -14.06 -3.62
C THR A 39 29.17 -14.97 -2.52
N ALA A 40 30.47 -15.31 -2.59
CA ALA A 40 31.13 -16.08 -1.54
C ALA A 40 31.10 -15.35 -0.18
N CYS A 41 31.34 -14.03 -0.15
CA CYS A 41 31.20 -13.23 1.07
C CYS A 41 29.77 -13.27 1.64
N VAL A 42 28.73 -13.22 0.81
CA VAL A 42 27.33 -13.32 1.26
C VAL A 42 27.07 -14.69 1.91
N LEU A 43 27.45 -15.78 1.22
CA LEU A 43 27.23 -17.15 1.70
C LEU A 43 27.98 -17.42 3.01
N GLN A 44 29.23 -16.98 3.10
CA GLN A 44 30.05 -17.16 4.30
C GLN A 44 29.54 -16.30 5.47
N SER A 45 29.08 -15.07 5.20
CA SER A 45 28.48 -14.21 6.22
C SER A 45 27.21 -14.84 6.81
N ARG A 46 26.42 -15.55 6.00
CA ARG A 46 25.25 -16.31 6.48
C ARG A 46 25.64 -17.41 7.45
N GLU A 47 26.60 -18.27 7.07
CA GLU A 47 27.04 -19.40 7.90
C GLU A 47 27.59 -18.93 9.23
N GLN A 48 28.41 -17.88 9.21
CA GLN A 48 29.02 -17.36 10.43
C GLN A 48 28.03 -16.60 11.31
N ALA A 49 27.12 -15.79 10.74
CA ALA A 49 26.16 -14.99 11.49
C ALA A 49 25.30 -15.82 12.45
N ALA A 50 24.94 -17.05 12.07
CA ALA A 50 24.14 -17.95 12.93
C ALA A 50 24.86 -18.33 14.24
N SER A 51 26.19 -18.23 14.29
CA SER A 51 27.03 -18.62 15.43
C SER A 51 27.59 -17.43 16.21
N MET A 52 27.29 -16.20 15.79
CA MET A 52 27.80 -14.97 16.40
C MET A 52 27.03 -14.59 17.66
N ASP A 53 27.73 -13.98 18.60
CA ASP A 53 27.11 -13.33 19.74
C ASP A 53 26.45 -11.99 19.33
N PRO A 54 25.54 -11.44 20.16
CA PRO A 54 24.86 -10.16 19.87
C PRO A 54 25.81 -8.99 19.56
N SER A 55 26.96 -8.94 20.25
CA SER A 55 27.98 -7.90 20.06
C SER A 55 28.65 -8.05 18.69
N GLY A 56 29.00 -9.27 18.29
CA GLY A 56 29.54 -9.62 16.99
C GLY A 56 28.57 -9.31 15.86
N LEU A 57 27.29 -9.65 16.00
CA LEU A 57 26.26 -9.33 15.00
C LEU A 57 26.11 -7.83 14.77
N SER A 58 26.13 -7.05 15.85
CA SER A 58 26.04 -5.58 15.77
C SER A 58 27.30 -4.98 15.12
N ALA A 59 28.49 -5.48 15.47
CA ALA A 59 29.75 -5.04 14.88
C ALA A 59 29.86 -5.40 13.39
N ALA A 60 29.43 -6.60 13.00
CA ALA A 60 29.37 -7.01 11.61
C ALA A 60 28.40 -6.15 10.80
N ALA A 61 27.19 -5.91 11.33
CA ALA A 61 26.22 -5.02 10.68
C ALA A 61 26.78 -3.62 10.49
N TYR A 62 27.48 -3.07 11.49
CA TYR A 62 28.11 -1.76 11.35
C TYR A 62 29.18 -1.76 10.26
N ALA A 63 30.06 -2.76 10.24
CA ALA A 63 31.15 -2.86 9.28
C ALA A 63 30.68 -3.04 7.83
N PHE A 64 29.70 -3.91 7.59
CA PHE A 64 29.08 -4.03 6.26
C PHE A 64 28.32 -2.76 5.87
N GLY A 65 27.76 -2.05 6.85
CA GLY A 65 27.12 -0.76 6.63
C GLY A 65 28.06 0.26 6.00
N GLN A 66 29.32 0.30 6.42
CA GLN A 66 30.33 1.20 5.86
C GLN A 66 30.56 0.96 4.35
N CYS A 67 30.29 -0.24 3.86
CA CYS A 67 30.42 -0.53 2.42
C CYS A 67 29.43 0.29 1.58
N PHE A 68 28.29 0.73 2.13
CA PHE A 68 27.35 1.59 1.41
C PHE A 68 27.93 2.97 1.05
N GLU A 69 28.97 3.44 1.74
CA GLU A 69 29.61 4.74 1.41
C GLU A 69 30.41 4.69 0.10
N VAL A 70 30.85 3.50 -0.30
CA VAL A 70 31.74 3.28 -1.46
C VAL A 70 31.16 2.34 -2.51
N ALA A 71 30.00 1.74 -2.25
CA ALA A 71 29.33 0.81 -3.15
C ALA A 71 28.69 1.54 -4.33
N ASP A 72 28.90 1.03 -5.54
CA ASP A 72 28.06 1.36 -6.70
C ASP A 72 26.74 0.55 -6.68
N VAL A 73 25.82 0.91 -7.58
CA VAL A 73 24.50 0.27 -7.69
C VAL A 73 24.59 -1.25 -7.87
N SER A 74 25.63 -1.76 -8.54
CA SER A 74 25.79 -3.20 -8.79
C SER A 74 26.16 -4.00 -7.53
N HIS A 75 26.72 -3.32 -6.53
CA HIS A 75 27.15 -3.92 -5.25
C HIS A 75 26.04 -3.93 -4.18
N VAL A 76 25.07 -3.02 -4.26
CA VAL A 76 24.00 -2.82 -3.27
C VAL A 76 23.25 -4.12 -2.96
N ARG A 77 22.97 -4.92 -3.99
CA ARG A 77 22.27 -6.22 -3.85
C ARG A 77 22.97 -7.21 -2.92
N TYR A 78 24.31 -7.21 -2.87
CA TYR A 78 25.05 -8.12 -1.99
C TYR A 78 25.02 -7.64 -0.54
N LEU A 79 25.13 -6.33 -0.31
CA LEU A 79 25.02 -5.73 1.01
C LEU A 79 23.62 -5.94 1.60
N GLN A 80 22.56 -5.75 0.81
CA GLN A 80 21.19 -6.04 1.23
C GLN A 80 21.01 -7.50 1.67
N LYS A 81 21.59 -8.46 0.94
CA LYS A 81 21.57 -9.88 1.32
C LYS A 81 22.30 -10.15 2.64
N ILE A 82 23.47 -9.54 2.85
CA ILE A 82 24.23 -9.70 4.11
C ILE A 82 23.44 -9.12 5.29
N PHE A 83 22.86 -7.93 5.14
CA PHE A 83 22.03 -7.34 6.19
C PHE A 83 20.78 -8.17 6.47
N ARG A 84 20.18 -8.82 5.47
CA ARG A 84 19.11 -9.81 5.72
C ARG A 84 19.59 -10.94 6.63
N HIS A 85 20.75 -11.55 6.36
CA HIS A 85 21.29 -12.64 7.18
C HIS A 85 21.61 -12.20 8.62
N LEU A 86 22.23 -11.03 8.78
CA LEU A 86 22.51 -10.46 10.09
C LEU A 86 21.22 -10.15 10.85
N ARG A 87 20.18 -9.66 10.17
CA ARG A 87 18.85 -9.41 10.76
C ARG A 87 18.23 -10.70 11.28
N LEU A 88 18.21 -11.75 10.46
CA LEU A 88 17.62 -13.03 10.82
C LEU A 88 18.34 -13.68 11.99
N ALA A 89 19.69 -13.69 11.97
CA ALA A 89 20.49 -14.18 13.08
C ALA A 89 20.24 -13.36 14.37
N ALA A 90 20.18 -12.03 14.26
CA ALA A 90 19.88 -11.17 15.41
C ALA A 90 18.48 -11.41 15.97
N VAL A 91 17.48 -11.58 15.11
CA VAL A 91 16.09 -11.88 15.51
C VAL A 91 15.99 -13.25 16.19
N ALA A 92 16.66 -14.28 15.64
CA ALA A 92 16.71 -15.61 16.24
C ALA A 92 17.43 -15.59 17.61
N GLY A 93 18.48 -14.78 17.73
CA GLY A 93 19.26 -14.60 18.95
C GLY A 93 18.70 -13.58 19.94
N LEU A 94 17.57 -12.91 19.68
CA LEU A 94 17.02 -11.83 20.50
C LEU A 94 16.95 -12.10 22.02
N PRO A 95 16.62 -13.33 22.49
CA PRO A 95 16.64 -13.63 23.92
C PRO A 95 18.00 -13.44 24.60
N MET A 96 19.10 -13.48 23.84
CA MET A 96 20.47 -13.30 24.31
C MET A 96 20.94 -11.84 24.24
N PHE A 97 20.22 -10.96 23.55
CA PHE A 97 20.61 -9.54 23.41
C PHE A 97 20.37 -8.77 24.71
N LEU A 98 21.38 -7.99 25.10
CA LEU A 98 21.27 -6.96 26.12
C LEU A 98 20.60 -5.70 25.53
N PRO A 99 19.89 -4.90 26.34
CA PRO A 99 19.25 -3.64 25.92
C PRO A 99 20.12 -2.74 25.03
N ARG A 100 21.39 -2.53 25.42
CA ARG A 100 22.36 -1.71 24.67
C ARG A 100 22.68 -2.25 23.27
N GLU A 101 22.66 -3.57 23.10
CA GLU A 101 22.96 -4.25 21.84
C GLU A 101 21.76 -4.17 20.90
N ILE A 102 20.53 -4.24 21.44
CA ILE A 102 19.30 -4.01 20.66
C ILE A 102 19.30 -2.58 20.10
N VAL A 103 19.66 -1.59 20.93
CA VAL A 103 19.77 -0.19 20.50
C VAL A 103 20.85 -0.03 19.44
N SER A 104 22.02 -0.65 19.62
CA SER A 104 23.13 -0.60 18.65
C SER A 104 22.73 -1.19 17.30
N LEU A 105 22.03 -2.34 17.31
CA LEU A 105 21.49 -2.99 16.12
C LEU A 105 20.51 -2.05 15.40
N LEU A 106 19.50 -1.52 16.10
CA LEU A 106 18.50 -0.62 15.49
C LEU A 106 19.13 0.68 14.95
N LYS A 107 20.05 1.29 15.70
CA LYS A 107 20.81 2.46 15.23
C LYS A 107 21.57 2.18 13.94
N THR A 108 22.15 0.98 13.82
CA THR A 108 22.89 0.58 12.62
C THR A 108 21.96 0.47 11.41
N TYR A 109 20.81 -0.20 11.54
CA TYR A 109 19.84 -0.32 10.44
C TYR A 109 19.25 1.04 10.05
N ALA A 110 18.94 1.89 11.05
CA ALA A 110 18.43 3.24 10.81
C ALA A 110 19.46 4.14 10.11
N ARG A 111 20.74 4.09 10.53
CA ARG A 111 21.83 4.89 9.92
C ARG A 111 21.97 4.63 8.43
N TRP A 112 21.85 3.37 8.02
CA TRP A 112 22.03 2.96 6.63
C TRP A 112 20.71 2.86 5.85
N GLN A 113 19.60 3.34 6.43
CA GLN A 113 18.26 3.32 5.83
C GLN A 113 17.82 1.92 5.35
N ILE A 114 18.24 0.88 6.08
CA ILE A 114 17.93 -0.50 5.72
C ILE A 114 16.60 -0.88 6.35
N THR A 115 15.66 -1.30 5.52
CA THR A 115 14.31 -1.67 5.97
C THR A 115 14.37 -2.84 6.96
N PHE A 116 13.60 -2.73 8.04
CA PHE A 116 13.41 -3.80 9.02
C PHE A 116 11.98 -4.31 8.89
N GLU A 117 11.81 -5.56 8.46
CA GLU A 117 10.47 -6.13 8.22
C GLU A 117 9.57 -6.02 9.46
N CYS A 118 8.30 -5.68 9.26
CA CYS A 118 7.37 -5.39 10.35
C CYS A 118 7.22 -6.55 11.35
N GLY A 119 7.25 -7.80 10.88
CA GLY A 119 7.19 -8.98 11.75
C GLY A 119 8.43 -9.15 12.62
N HIS A 120 9.61 -8.82 12.09
CA HIS A 120 10.87 -8.85 12.83
C HIS A 120 10.98 -7.68 13.80
N LEU A 121 10.57 -6.48 13.38
CA LEU A 121 10.55 -5.29 14.23
C LEU A 121 9.61 -5.48 15.43
N ARG A 122 8.48 -6.18 15.23
CA ARG A 122 7.58 -6.57 16.33
C ARG A 122 8.29 -7.44 17.37
N LYS A 123 9.02 -8.48 16.96
CA LYS A 123 9.78 -9.34 17.88
C LYS A 123 10.84 -8.55 18.67
N VAL A 124 11.52 -7.61 18.00
CA VAL A 124 12.48 -6.70 18.65
C VAL A 124 11.76 -5.82 19.67
N ALA A 125 10.63 -5.21 19.30
CA ALA A 125 9.83 -4.37 20.19
C ALA A 125 9.30 -5.14 21.40
N GLU A 126 8.77 -6.35 21.21
CA GLU A 126 8.34 -7.26 22.29
C GLU A 126 9.50 -7.56 23.25
N ARG A 127 10.70 -7.80 22.71
CA ARG A 127 11.89 -8.02 23.53
C ARG A 127 12.29 -6.77 24.31
N MET A 128 12.28 -5.58 23.68
CA MET A 128 12.57 -4.31 24.36
C MET A 128 11.57 -4.02 25.47
N ILE A 129 10.29 -4.33 25.27
CA ILE A 129 9.26 -4.20 26.30
C ILE A 129 9.55 -5.17 27.45
N ALA A 130 9.89 -6.43 27.15
CA ALA A 130 10.19 -7.45 28.14
C ALA A 130 11.46 -7.15 28.95
N THR A 131 12.44 -6.44 28.38
CA THR A 131 13.67 -6.03 29.07
C THR A 131 13.67 -4.55 29.48
N SER A 132 12.53 -3.86 29.42
CA SER A 132 12.40 -2.42 29.70
C SER A 132 13.00 -1.98 31.04
N SER A 133 12.89 -2.80 32.09
CA SER A 133 13.46 -2.53 33.42
C SER A 133 14.99 -2.64 33.49
N GLN A 134 15.62 -3.18 32.45
CA GLN A 134 17.08 -3.32 32.30
C GLN A 134 17.67 -2.21 31.41
N PHE A 135 16.85 -1.34 30.83
CA PHE A 135 17.32 -0.14 30.14
C PHE A 135 17.68 0.90 31.20
N ASP A 136 18.97 1.26 31.23
CA ASP A 136 19.43 2.40 32.01
C ASP A 136 19.05 3.69 31.26
N LEU A 137 17.85 4.19 31.56
CA LEU A 137 17.34 5.43 30.97
C LEU A 137 18.08 6.67 31.51
N ASP A 138 18.69 6.58 32.69
CA ASP A 138 19.38 7.70 33.33
C ASP A 138 20.77 7.98 32.71
N SER A 139 21.45 6.95 32.18
CA SER A 139 22.71 7.14 31.43
C SER A 139 22.53 7.49 29.94
N ALA A 140 21.31 7.41 29.39
CA ALA A 140 21.03 7.69 27.97
C ALA A 140 20.67 9.17 27.68
N VAL A 141 20.31 9.96 28.70
CA VAL A 141 19.93 11.38 28.56
C VAL A 141 21.10 12.32 28.16
N PRO A 142 22.39 12.06 28.50
CA PRO A 142 23.47 12.93 28.05
C PRO A 142 23.80 12.83 26.55
N GLU A 143 23.54 11.70 25.89
CA GLU A 143 23.89 11.52 24.46
C GLU A 143 22.85 12.09 23.48
N LEU A 144 21.59 12.23 23.90
CA LEU A 144 20.56 12.95 23.10
C LEU A 144 20.71 14.48 23.20
N SER A 145 21.49 14.98 24.15
CA SER A 145 21.82 16.40 24.30
C SER A 145 22.99 16.84 23.40
N GLY A 146 23.63 15.92 22.68
CA GLY A 146 24.85 16.15 21.90
C GLY A 146 24.68 16.67 20.47
N THR A 147 23.44 16.84 19.96
CA THR A 147 23.21 17.28 18.57
C THR A 147 22.35 18.53 18.43
N VAL A 148 22.36 19.42 19.43
CA VAL A 148 21.99 20.83 19.24
C VAL A 148 23.03 21.74 19.90
N ALA A 149 24.25 21.71 19.39
CA ALA A 149 25.16 22.84 19.55
C ALA A 149 24.80 23.91 18.51
N ALA A 150 23.71 24.65 18.77
CA ALA A 150 23.49 25.92 18.12
C ALA A 150 24.57 26.90 18.58
N LYS A 151 25.38 27.32 17.62
CA LYS A 151 26.44 28.32 17.68
C LYS A 151 25.91 29.60 18.36
N ARG A 152 26.24 29.80 19.64
CA ARG A 152 26.21 31.13 20.29
C ARG A 152 27.37 31.95 19.71
N ILE A 153 27.06 32.88 18.80
CA ILE A 153 27.84 34.12 18.68
C ILE A 153 27.12 35.11 19.60
N GLY A 154 27.75 35.40 20.73
CA GLY A 154 27.18 36.26 21.75
C GLY A 154 27.22 37.73 21.38
N ILE A 155 26.27 38.50 21.92
CA ILE A 155 26.48 39.77 22.61
C ILE A 155 25.34 39.94 23.63
N GLY A 156 25.71 40.06 24.91
CA GLY A 156 25.12 41.01 25.88
C GLY A 156 23.70 40.81 26.41
N LEU A 157 23.62 40.28 27.65
CA LEU A 157 22.87 40.76 28.84
C LEU A 157 22.03 42.06 28.61
N SER A 158 20.81 42.25 29.16
CA SER A 158 20.37 41.94 30.51
C SER A 158 18.84 42.06 30.69
N CYS A 159 18.35 41.32 31.68
CA CYS A 159 17.07 41.40 32.40
C CYS A 159 16.43 42.81 32.53
N ARG A 160 15.09 42.90 32.33
CA ARG A 160 14.14 43.60 33.23
C ARG A 160 12.66 43.35 32.83
N THR A 161 11.93 42.88 33.84
CA THR A 161 10.48 42.99 34.12
C THR A 161 9.70 44.12 33.41
N CYS A 162 8.48 43.84 32.93
CA CYS A 162 7.21 44.39 33.47
C CYS A 162 5.97 44.09 32.58
N CYS A 163 4.93 43.62 33.27
CA CYS A 163 3.47 43.78 33.16
C CYS A 163 2.82 44.60 32.02
N LEU A 164 1.57 44.17 31.70
CA LEU A 164 0.42 44.91 31.11
C LEU A 164 0.57 45.28 29.61
N GLY A 165 -0.42 45.24 28.74
CA GLY A 165 -1.86 44.99 28.80
C GLY A 165 -2.48 45.49 27.49
N ALA A 166 -3.55 44.81 27.04
CA ALA A 166 -4.70 45.28 26.24
C ALA A 166 -4.58 46.16 24.97
N SER A 167 -5.43 45.80 23.99
CA SER A 167 -6.05 46.60 22.91
C SER A 167 -5.15 47.00 21.74
N GLY A 168 -5.58 47.10 20.47
CA GLY A 168 -6.89 46.98 19.81
C GLY A 168 -6.81 47.69 18.45
N ARG A 169 -7.54 47.17 17.45
CA ARG A 169 -8.01 47.81 16.20
C ARG A 169 -7.05 48.17 15.04
N SER A 170 -7.24 47.44 13.94
CA SER A 170 -7.78 47.86 12.62
C SER A 170 -7.10 48.90 11.68
N VAL A 171 -6.96 48.48 10.40
CA VAL A 171 -7.23 49.19 9.11
C VAL A 171 -6.08 49.74 8.21
N ALA A 172 -6.18 49.38 6.92
CA ALA A 172 -5.74 50.01 5.63
C ALA A 172 -4.24 50.05 5.27
N VAL A 173 -3.72 49.56 4.12
CA VAL A 173 -3.99 49.67 2.64
C VAL A 173 -3.09 50.72 1.93
N LEU A 174 -2.18 50.19 1.07
CA LEU A 174 -1.55 50.73 -0.17
C LEU A 174 -0.38 51.78 -0.08
N PRO A 175 0.37 52.08 -1.17
CA PRO A 175 1.55 51.31 -1.65
C PRO A 175 2.73 52.24 -2.09
N GLY A 176 3.83 51.68 -2.64
CA GLY A 176 4.57 52.39 -3.70
C GLY A 176 6.10 52.39 -3.72
N ARG A 177 6.60 51.94 -4.89
CA ARG A 177 7.69 52.47 -5.73
C ARG A 177 9.17 52.14 -5.50
N ALA A 178 9.70 51.57 -6.58
CA ALA A 178 11.08 51.34 -7.01
C ALA A 178 12.00 52.58 -7.09
N TYR A 179 13.32 52.33 -6.99
CA TYR A 179 14.42 53.01 -7.72
C TYR A 179 15.72 52.17 -7.51
N GLN A 180 16.30 51.47 -8.50
CA GLN A 180 17.16 51.85 -9.64
C GLN A 180 18.62 52.26 -9.33
N GLN A 181 19.55 51.46 -9.90
CA GLN A 181 20.89 51.75 -10.46
C GLN A 181 22.20 51.52 -9.65
N GLY A 182 23.13 50.73 -10.23
CA GLY A 182 24.58 50.62 -9.94
C GLY A 182 25.40 51.71 -10.68
N PRO A 183 26.66 51.53 -11.17
CA PRO A 183 27.58 50.36 -11.23
C PRO A 183 29.10 50.70 -10.99
N GLU A 184 30.02 49.77 -11.40
CA GLU A 184 31.50 49.86 -11.71
C GLU A 184 32.40 48.87 -10.91
N LEU A 185 32.90 47.74 -11.48
CA LEU A 185 34.10 47.47 -12.33
C LEU A 185 35.46 47.76 -11.64
N LEU A 186 36.36 46.79 -11.35
CA LEU A 186 37.23 46.06 -12.32
C LEU A 186 38.02 44.87 -11.69
N ALA A 187 38.17 43.78 -12.48
CA ALA A 187 39.33 42.88 -12.75
C ALA A 187 40.34 42.50 -11.62
N ALA A 188 40.92 41.28 -11.49
CA ALA A 188 41.00 40.06 -12.30
C ALA A 188 41.64 38.89 -11.49
N MET A 189 41.50 37.68 -12.05
CA MET A 189 42.32 36.45 -11.91
C MET A 189 41.82 35.29 -11.03
N GLY A 190 41.57 34.15 -11.69
CA GLY A 190 41.87 32.80 -11.15
C GLY A 190 40.70 31.82 -11.02
N ARG A 191 40.57 30.90 -11.98
CA ARG A 191 39.51 29.86 -12.09
C ARG A 191 39.65 28.71 -11.06
N ALA A 192 38.52 28.22 -10.54
CA ALA A 192 38.16 26.80 -10.38
C ALA A 192 36.69 26.65 -9.89
N PRO A 193 35.96 25.56 -10.25
CA PRO A 193 34.50 25.55 -10.31
C PRO A 193 33.86 25.18 -8.96
N ARG A 194 32.86 25.96 -8.53
CA ARG A 194 31.93 25.57 -7.47
C ARG A 194 30.52 25.43 -8.06
N ARG A 195 29.96 24.24 -7.90
CA ARG A 195 28.55 23.92 -8.15
C ARG A 195 27.66 24.84 -7.29
N PRO A 196 26.63 25.51 -7.83
CA PRO A 196 25.58 26.12 -7.02
C PRO A 196 24.31 25.25 -7.07
N GLY A 197 23.72 24.99 -5.92
CA GLY A 197 22.49 24.20 -5.82
C GLY A 197 21.88 24.20 -4.43
N GLN A 198 21.84 25.36 -3.76
CA GLN A 198 20.93 25.63 -2.65
C GLN A 198 20.64 27.13 -2.60
N ALA A 199 19.42 27.51 -2.98
CA ALA A 199 18.62 28.55 -2.34
C ALA A 199 17.37 28.81 -3.19
N LEU A 200 16.21 28.39 -2.67
CA LEU A 200 14.96 29.15 -2.80
C LEU A 200 14.00 28.69 -1.71
N LEU A 201 14.08 29.40 -0.59
CA LEU A 201 13.04 29.53 0.42
C LEU A 201 11.91 30.40 -0.16
N TYR A 202 10.67 29.92 -0.13
CA TYR A 202 9.49 30.80 -0.09
C TYR A 202 8.40 30.23 0.82
N SER A 203 8.18 30.95 1.92
CA SER A 203 6.89 31.36 2.48
C SER A 203 5.82 30.29 2.75
N ALA A 204 5.84 29.73 3.97
CA ALA A 204 4.70 29.09 4.61
C ALA A 204 3.81 30.14 5.31
N ALA A 205 2.61 30.39 4.78
CA ALA A 205 1.43 30.86 5.52
C ALA A 205 0.21 30.83 4.59
N THR A 206 -0.92 30.33 5.12
CA THR A 206 -2.28 30.29 4.54
C THR A 206 -2.49 29.43 3.30
N PHE A 207 -2.85 28.15 3.51
CA PHE A 207 -4.05 27.47 2.99
C PHE A 207 -4.13 26.09 3.68
N GLY A 208 -5.22 25.81 4.39
CA GLY A 208 -5.42 24.56 5.13
C GLY A 208 -5.49 23.38 4.16
N GLY A 209 -4.42 22.57 4.16
CA GLY A 209 -4.26 21.42 3.29
C GLY A 209 -4.91 20.18 3.87
N LEU A 210 -5.86 19.62 3.11
CA LEU A 210 -6.22 18.21 3.16
C LEU A 210 -5.14 17.47 2.33
N VAL A 211 -4.14 16.90 3.00
CA VAL A 211 -3.11 16.07 2.37
C VAL A 211 -3.68 14.66 2.23
N LEU A 212 -4.15 14.32 1.02
CA LEU A 212 -4.49 12.95 0.64
C LEU A 212 -3.26 12.25 0.07
N LEU A 213 -3.13 10.99 0.44
CA LEU A 213 -1.95 10.16 0.28
C LEU A 213 -1.78 9.66 -1.16
N LEU A 214 -0.59 9.88 -1.70
CA LEU A 214 -0.02 9.10 -2.80
C LEU A 214 1.43 8.76 -2.42
N GLY A 215 1.81 7.51 -2.64
CA GLY A 215 3.11 6.94 -2.28
C GLY A 215 3.10 6.12 -0.98
N ASP A 216 3.25 4.79 -1.12
CA ASP A 216 3.40 3.79 -0.05
C ASP A 216 2.21 3.63 0.91
N GLY A 217 1.00 3.43 0.37
CA GLY A 217 -0.20 3.76 1.14
C GLY A 217 -1.49 2.97 0.93
N LEU A 218 -1.51 1.77 0.31
CA LEU A 218 -2.76 0.97 0.34
C LEU A 218 -3.05 0.35 1.73
N SER A 219 -2.10 0.44 2.66
CA SER A 219 -2.28 -0.04 4.03
C SER A 219 -1.97 0.98 5.13
N ARG A 220 -1.22 2.07 4.90
CA ARG A 220 -0.66 2.82 6.06
C ARG A 220 -1.56 3.87 6.68
N SER A 221 -2.60 4.34 5.99
CA SER A 221 -3.62 5.23 6.61
C SER A 221 -4.89 4.49 7.05
N TRP A 222 -4.98 3.18 6.77
CA TRP A 222 -6.11 2.34 7.15
C TRP A 222 -5.71 1.13 8.03
N ALA A 223 -4.41 0.84 8.20
CA ALA A 223 -3.92 -0.26 9.06
C ALA A 223 -4.22 -0.06 10.56
N PHE A 224 -4.49 1.16 11.01
CA PHE A 224 -4.80 1.38 12.43
C PHE A 224 -6.22 0.95 12.81
N VAL A 225 -7.12 0.71 11.85
CA VAL A 225 -8.49 0.27 12.12
C VAL A 225 -8.54 -1.23 12.51
N ARG A 226 -7.52 -2.03 12.18
CA ARG A 226 -7.54 -3.49 12.45
C ARG A 226 -6.91 -3.93 13.78
N LEU A 227 -6.23 -3.06 14.52
CA LEU A 227 -5.51 -3.46 15.74
C LEU A 227 -6.34 -3.38 17.03
N ALA A 228 -7.51 -2.75 17.01
CA ALA A 228 -8.41 -2.68 18.18
C ALA A 228 -9.63 -3.62 18.11
N THR A 229 -9.90 -4.22 16.95
CA THR A 229 -10.97 -5.21 16.77
C THR A 229 -10.41 -6.46 16.13
N ARG A 230 -9.91 -7.41 16.93
CA ARG A 230 -9.77 -8.79 16.45
C ARG A 230 -11.18 -9.28 16.09
N PRO A 231 -11.51 -9.58 14.82
CA PRO A 231 -12.63 -10.46 14.57
C PRO A 231 -12.15 -11.83 15.04
N LEU A 232 -12.85 -12.43 16.01
CA LEU A 232 -12.77 -13.87 16.17
C LEU A 232 -13.07 -14.48 14.80
N LEU A 233 -12.17 -15.32 14.27
CA LEU A 233 -12.34 -16.10 13.03
C LEU A 233 -13.72 -16.80 12.90
N ARG A 234 -14.46 -16.94 14.01
CA ARG A 234 -15.85 -17.42 14.04
C ARG A 234 -16.88 -16.44 13.41
N GLN A 235 -16.67 -15.13 13.43
CA GLN A 235 -17.65 -14.17 12.86
C GLN A 235 -17.65 -14.15 11.32
N GLN A 236 -16.54 -14.51 10.68
CA GLN A 236 -16.47 -14.65 9.21
C GLN A 236 -17.19 -15.91 8.72
N ALA A 237 -17.14 -17.01 9.48
CA ALA A 237 -17.92 -18.22 9.19
C ALA A 237 -19.44 -17.97 9.32
N ASP A 238 -19.86 -17.07 10.23
CA ASP A 238 -21.26 -16.67 10.38
C ASP A 238 -21.75 -15.75 9.26
N ALA A 239 -20.90 -14.92 8.65
CA ALA A 239 -21.30 -14.12 7.48
C ALA A 239 -21.72 -15.04 6.32
N GLY A 240 -20.93 -16.08 6.01
CA GLY A 240 -21.29 -17.10 5.00
C GLY A 240 -22.57 -17.90 5.31
N ALA A 241 -22.92 -18.05 6.60
CA ALA A 241 -24.13 -18.75 7.03
C ALA A 241 -25.37 -17.84 7.07
N ILE A 242 -25.21 -16.56 7.42
CA ILE A 242 -26.25 -15.51 7.37
C ILE A 242 -26.60 -15.17 5.91
N LEU A 243 -25.59 -15.17 5.01
CA LEU A 243 -25.76 -14.97 3.57
C LEU A 243 -26.62 -16.05 2.88
N ARG A 244 -26.74 -17.26 3.46
CA ARG A 244 -27.65 -18.32 2.97
C ARG A 244 -29.12 -18.11 3.39
N ARG A 245 -29.42 -17.11 4.23
CA ARG A 245 -30.76 -16.85 4.76
C ARG A 245 -31.45 -15.61 4.16
N LEU A 246 -30.81 -14.93 3.19
CA LEU A 246 -31.40 -13.78 2.51
C LEU A 246 -32.51 -14.24 1.53
N PRO A 247 -33.57 -13.44 1.31
CA PRO A 247 -34.66 -13.83 0.42
C PRO A 247 -34.15 -14.05 -1.01
N GLU A 248 -34.65 -15.10 -1.69
CA GLU A 248 -34.28 -15.49 -3.07
C GLU A 248 -34.33 -14.34 -4.09
N ARG A 249 -35.07 -13.25 -3.79
CA ARG A 249 -35.17 -12.05 -4.63
C ARG A 249 -33.84 -11.30 -4.85
N TRP A 250 -32.84 -11.51 -4.00
CA TRP A 250 -31.52 -10.84 -4.08
C TRP A 250 -30.35 -11.78 -4.42
N SER A 251 -30.58 -13.10 -4.38
CA SER A 251 -29.59 -14.07 -4.85
C SER A 251 -29.73 -14.20 -6.36
N GLY A 252 -28.95 -13.43 -7.12
CA GLY A 252 -28.78 -13.71 -8.53
C GLY A 252 -28.33 -15.16 -8.68
N ARG A 253 -29.13 -16.02 -9.33
CA ARG A 253 -28.66 -17.34 -9.74
C ARG A 253 -27.35 -17.15 -10.50
N ARG A 254 -26.30 -17.91 -10.14
CA ARG A 254 -25.05 -18.01 -10.91
C ARG A 254 -25.42 -18.06 -12.38
N VAL A 255 -24.94 -17.08 -13.14
CA VAL A 255 -25.14 -17.08 -14.57
C VAL A 255 -24.24 -18.18 -15.11
N THR A 256 -24.79 -19.38 -15.29
CA THR A 256 -24.25 -20.33 -16.26
C THR A 256 -24.52 -19.71 -17.62
N LEU A 257 -23.61 -18.87 -18.09
CA LEU A 257 -23.58 -18.45 -19.48
C LEU A 257 -23.33 -19.72 -20.29
N HIS A 258 -24.37 -20.22 -20.94
CA HIS A 258 -24.34 -21.40 -21.81
C HIS A 258 -23.66 -21.11 -23.17
N ALA A 259 -22.83 -20.07 -23.23
CA ALA A 259 -22.09 -19.74 -24.43
C ALA A 259 -20.83 -20.60 -24.52
N THR A 260 -20.45 -20.94 -25.75
CA THR A 260 -19.26 -21.74 -26.03
C THR A 260 -18.01 -20.88 -25.82
N PRO A 261 -17.00 -21.35 -25.08
CA PRO A 261 -15.73 -20.64 -24.98
C PRO A 261 -15.10 -20.49 -26.38
N GLU A 262 -14.68 -19.28 -26.72
CA GLU A 262 -13.98 -18.98 -27.97
C GLU A 262 -12.48 -18.80 -27.71
N VAL A 263 -11.66 -19.33 -28.61
CA VAL A 263 -10.20 -19.10 -28.58
C VAL A 263 -9.89 -18.14 -29.73
N THR A 264 -9.43 -16.94 -29.40
CA THR A 264 -9.05 -15.92 -30.39
C THR A 264 -7.60 -16.09 -30.84
N GLU A 265 -7.21 -15.42 -31.93
CA GLU A 265 -5.81 -15.40 -32.40
C GLU A 265 -4.89 -14.76 -31.35
N GLU A 266 -5.34 -13.70 -30.69
CA GLU A 266 -4.61 -13.01 -29.63
C GLU A 266 -4.34 -13.92 -28.42
N LEU A 267 -5.36 -14.65 -27.96
CA LEU A 267 -5.22 -15.58 -26.83
C LEU A 267 -4.32 -16.77 -27.16
N SER A 268 -4.41 -17.26 -28.40
CA SER A 268 -3.51 -18.32 -28.89
C SER A 268 -2.06 -17.83 -28.91
N GLY A 269 -1.82 -16.64 -29.46
CA GLY A 269 -0.47 -16.05 -29.51
C GLY A 269 0.11 -15.75 -28.12
N LEU A 270 -0.73 -15.34 -27.16
CA LEU A 270 -0.30 -15.20 -25.77
C LEU A 270 0.10 -16.55 -25.16
N GLN A 271 -0.72 -17.58 -25.34
CA GLN A 271 -0.46 -18.90 -24.78
C GLN A 271 0.84 -19.50 -25.36
N GLU A 272 1.05 -19.40 -26.69
CA GLU A 272 2.28 -19.82 -27.35
C GLU A 272 3.52 -19.09 -26.80
N TRP A 273 3.44 -17.76 -26.67
CA TRP A 273 4.53 -16.96 -26.10
C TRP A 273 4.86 -17.35 -24.64
N MET A 274 3.84 -17.68 -23.85
CA MET A 274 4.04 -18.16 -22.48
C MET A 274 4.71 -19.53 -22.43
N GLU A 275 4.30 -20.45 -23.30
CA GLU A 275 4.90 -21.78 -23.42
C GLU A 275 6.37 -21.70 -23.88
N GLU A 276 6.68 -20.85 -24.86
CA GLU A 276 8.06 -20.55 -25.29
C GLU A 276 8.90 -19.92 -24.16
N GLY A 277 8.28 -19.11 -23.31
CA GLY A 277 8.88 -18.53 -22.11
C GLY A 277 9.08 -19.51 -20.94
N GLY A 278 8.79 -20.80 -21.13
CA GLY A 278 8.96 -21.82 -20.10
C GLY A 278 7.84 -21.83 -19.05
N THR A 279 6.65 -21.35 -19.41
CA THR A 279 5.44 -21.40 -18.58
C THR A 279 4.49 -22.49 -19.10
N PRO A 280 4.54 -23.74 -18.59
CA PRO A 280 3.60 -24.77 -19.02
C PRO A 280 2.17 -24.38 -18.64
N SER A 281 1.28 -24.38 -19.62
CA SER A 281 -0.13 -24.02 -19.48
C SER A 281 -1.05 -25.22 -19.29
N SER A 282 -0.54 -26.46 -19.26
CA SER A 282 -1.32 -27.70 -19.44
C SER A 282 -2.55 -27.90 -18.53
N GLY A 283 -2.62 -27.23 -17.38
CA GLY A 283 -3.77 -27.24 -16.48
C GLY A 283 -4.91 -26.29 -16.89
N VAL A 284 -4.64 -25.30 -17.74
CA VAL A 284 -5.58 -24.25 -18.13
C VAL A 284 -5.60 -23.99 -19.64
N ARG A 285 -6.67 -23.35 -20.12
CA ARG A 285 -6.76 -22.78 -21.47
C ARG A 285 -7.26 -21.37 -21.40
N PHE A 286 -6.79 -20.54 -22.32
CA PHE A 286 -7.14 -19.13 -22.39
C PHE A 286 -8.28 -18.97 -23.37
N VAL A 287 -9.39 -18.38 -22.92
CA VAL A 287 -10.62 -18.30 -23.70
C VAL A 287 -11.32 -16.96 -23.50
N ASP A 288 -12.06 -16.50 -24.50
CA ASP A 288 -13.08 -15.47 -24.32
C ASP A 288 -14.38 -16.14 -23.84
N LEU A 289 -14.84 -15.72 -22.66
CA LEU A 289 -16.12 -16.12 -22.10
C LEU A 289 -17.05 -14.92 -22.08
N PRO A 290 -18.28 -15.05 -22.61
CA PRO A 290 -19.24 -13.98 -22.47
C PRO A 290 -19.46 -13.56 -21.02
N GLY A 291 -19.71 -12.27 -20.79
CA GLY A 291 -19.83 -11.66 -19.47
C GLY A 291 -18.52 -11.52 -18.68
N PHE A 292 -17.52 -12.38 -18.92
CA PHE A 292 -16.24 -12.38 -18.22
C PHE A 292 -15.05 -11.93 -19.09
N LYS A 293 -15.25 -11.88 -20.41
CA LYS A 293 -14.21 -11.65 -21.41
C LYS A 293 -13.09 -12.68 -21.28
N PHE A 294 -11.85 -12.29 -21.59
CA PHE A 294 -10.69 -13.17 -21.50
C PHE A 294 -10.55 -13.77 -20.11
N SER A 295 -10.52 -15.10 -20.06
CA SER A 295 -10.68 -15.91 -18.87
C SER A 295 -9.79 -17.16 -18.93
N LEU A 296 -9.54 -17.74 -17.76
CA LEU A 296 -8.93 -19.07 -17.64
C LEU A 296 -10.00 -20.15 -17.44
N ILE A 297 -9.92 -21.25 -18.18
CA ILE A 297 -10.72 -22.46 -17.94
C ILE A 297 -9.80 -23.66 -17.71
N ALA A 298 -10.28 -24.65 -16.96
CA ALA A 298 -9.59 -25.92 -16.78
C ALA A 298 -9.41 -26.65 -18.14
N GLY A 299 -8.27 -27.31 -18.29
CA GLY A 299 -7.95 -28.13 -19.48
C GLY A 299 -8.93 -29.29 -19.72
N GLU A 300 -8.79 -30.00 -20.84
CA GLU A 300 -9.73 -31.06 -21.27
C GLU A 300 -9.84 -32.24 -20.29
N GLY A 301 -8.82 -32.47 -19.46
CA GLY A 301 -8.82 -33.50 -18.42
C GLY A 301 -9.45 -33.06 -17.08
N GLY A 302 -9.82 -31.79 -16.94
CA GLY A 302 -10.06 -31.17 -15.63
C GLY A 302 -8.76 -31.01 -14.83
N VAL A 303 -8.89 -30.55 -13.59
CA VAL A 303 -7.76 -30.27 -12.68
C VAL A 303 -8.10 -30.78 -11.28
N LYS A 304 -7.11 -31.31 -10.55
CA LYS A 304 -7.25 -31.70 -9.14
C LYS A 304 -6.78 -30.64 -8.16
N ALA A 305 -7.37 -30.66 -6.97
CA ALA A 305 -6.91 -29.82 -5.87
C ALA A 305 -5.41 -30.03 -5.61
N GLY A 306 -4.66 -28.93 -5.49
CA GLY A 306 -3.21 -28.90 -5.30
C GLY A 306 -2.40 -28.88 -6.60
N GLU A 307 -3.02 -29.08 -7.76
CA GLU A 307 -2.30 -28.98 -9.04
C GLU A 307 -1.96 -27.53 -9.38
N VAL A 308 -0.77 -27.35 -9.97
CA VAL A 308 -0.30 -26.06 -10.47
C VAL A 308 -0.95 -25.80 -11.82
N LEU A 309 -1.67 -24.69 -11.89
CA LEU A 309 -2.44 -24.26 -13.06
C LEU A 309 -1.59 -23.41 -14.01
N LEU A 310 -0.78 -22.50 -13.47
CA LEU A 310 0.05 -21.56 -14.23
C LEU A 310 1.29 -21.18 -13.42
N ARG A 311 2.42 -20.96 -14.10
CA ARG A 311 3.71 -20.57 -13.50
C ARG A 311 4.41 -19.50 -14.34
N VAL A 312 4.40 -18.25 -13.90
CA VAL A 312 4.93 -17.15 -14.70
C VAL A 312 6.24 -16.64 -14.09
N PRO A 313 7.41 -16.84 -14.73
CA PRO A 313 8.69 -16.37 -14.21
C PRO A 313 8.77 -14.84 -14.17
N ALA A 314 9.52 -14.30 -13.21
CA ALA A 314 9.65 -12.86 -13.00
C ALA A 314 10.17 -12.09 -14.23
N SER A 315 10.99 -12.73 -15.07
CA SER A 315 11.48 -12.19 -16.34
C SER A 315 10.37 -11.90 -17.36
N MET A 316 9.19 -12.51 -17.20
CA MET A 316 8.00 -12.27 -18.01
C MET A 316 7.03 -11.26 -17.38
N HIS A 317 7.35 -10.71 -16.21
CA HIS A 317 6.53 -9.67 -15.59
C HIS A 317 6.95 -8.29 -16.11
N ILE A 318 6.02 -7.34 -16.09
CA ILE A 318 6.35 -5.91 -16.07
C ILE A 318 6.26 -5.48 -14.61
N SER A 319 7.36 -5.00 -14.03
CA SER A 319 7.42 -4.63 -12.61
C SER A 319 8.10 -3.29 -12.36
N PRO A 320 7.81 -2.60 -11.24
CA PRO A 320 8.50 -1.37 -10.86
C PRO A 320 10.02 -1.57 -10.82
N SER A 321 10.50 -2.69 -10.27
CA SER A 321 11.93 -3.02 -10.24
C SER A 321 12.53 -3.17 -11.63
N SER A 322 11.86 -3.87 -12.56
CA SER A 322 12.38 -4.02 -13.93
C SER A 322 12.44 -2.68 -14.65
N VAL A 323 11.40 -1.84 -14.49
CA VAL A 323 11.32 -0.51 -15.09
C VAL A 323 12.37 0.43 -14.53
N ARG A 324 12.57 0.47 -13.21
CA ARG A 324 13.63 1.30 -12.58
C ARG A 324 15.03 0.94 -13.07
N SER A 325 15.27 -0.35 -13.35
CA SER A 325 16.54 -0.81 -13.89
C SER A 325 16.77 -0.45 -15.37
N SER A 326 15.72 -0.02 -16.08
CA SER A 326 15.79 0.36 -17.50
C SER A 326 16.34 1.79 -17.69
N ALA A 327 16.56 2.19 -18.95
CA ALA A 327 16.98 3.55 -19.28
C ALA A 327 15.90 4.59 -18.91
N LEU A 328 14.63 4.27 -19.20
CA LEU A 328 13.47 5.03 -18.74
C LEU A 328 13.48 5.27 -17.22
N GLY A 329 13.65 4.20 -16.43
CA GLY A 329 13.64 4.29 -14.97
C GLY A 329 14.73 5.21 -14.41
N ARG A 330 15.95 5.11 -14.94
CA ARG A 330 17.05 6.00 -14.55
C ARG A 330 16.79 7.46 -14.91
N ALA A 331 16.16 7.70 -16.05
CA ALA A 331 15.87 9.05 -16.51
C ALA A 331 14.82 9.76 -15.64
N LEU A 332 13.92 8.99 -15.03
CA LEU A 332 12.81 9.50 -14.22
C LEU A 332 13.04 9.39 -12.70
N GLU A 333 14.21 8.88 -12.26
CA GLU A 333 14.62 8.84 -10.85
C GLU A 333 14.41 10.18 -10.11
N PRO A 334 14.70 11.37 -10.72
CA PRO A 334 14.50 12.65 -10.04
C PRO A 334 13.04 12.97 -9.67
N LEU A 335 12.05 12.36 -10.34
CA LEU A 335 10.63 12.57 -10.06
C LEU A 335 10.14 11.81 -8.83
N GLN A 336 10.91 10.83 -8.33
CA GLN A 336 10.55 10.02 -7.17
C GLN A 336 9.14 9.41 -7.27
N LEU A 337 8.79 8.91 -8.45
CA LEU A 337 7.49 8.30 -8.71
C LEU A 337 7.28 7.05 -7.85
N ASP A 338 6.05 6.88 -7.36
CA ASP A 338 5.64 5.68 -6.67
C ASP A 338 5.59 4.45 -7.59
N ASP A 339 5.52 3.25 -7.01
CA ASP A 339 5.53 1.99 -7.75
C ASP A 339 4.43 1.90 -8.81
N SER A 340 3.24 2.45 -8.54
CA SER A 340 2.11 2.40 -9.48
C SER A 340 2.40 3.26 -10.71
N ALA A 341 2.92 4.47 -10.51
CA ALA A 341 3.28 5.37 -11.60
C ALA A 341 4.47 4.84 -12.42
N VAL A 342 5.47 4.26 -11.74
CA VAL A 342 6.59 3.59 -12.44
C VAL A 342 6.07 2.43 -13.30
N LEU A 343 5.18 1.60 -12.76
CA LEU A 343 4.61 0.47 -13.51
C LEU A 343 3.78 0.92 -14.72
N ALA A 344 2.95 1.96 -14.55
CA ALA A 344 2.16 2.54 -15.64
C ALA A 344 3.05 3.10 -16.77
N LEU A 345 4.16 3.77 -16.43
CA LEU A 345 5.12 4.23 -17.44
C LEU A 345 5.85 3.07 -18.12
N GLY A 346 6.21 2.03 -17.37
CA GLY A 346 6.77 0.81 -17.93
C GLY A 346 5.84 0.18 -18.96
N LEU A 347 4.55 0.07 -18.63
CA LEU A 347 3.52 -0.41 -19.54
C LEU A 347 3.45 0.44 -20.81
N LEU A 348 3.36 1.76 -20.71
CA LEU A 348 3.32 2.65 -21.87
C LEU A 348 4.56 2.55 -22.75
N SER A 349 5.74 2.41 -22.13
CA SER A 349 6.98 2.21 -22.87
C SER A 349 6.99 0.90 -23.66
N GLU A 350 6.41 -0.17 -23.11
CA GLU A 350 6.29 -1.44 -23.84
C GLU A 350 5.22 -1.37 -24.94
N VAL A 351 4.09 -0.70 -24.70
CA VAL A 351 3.04 -0.48 -25.70
C VAL A 351 3.55 0.32 -26.90
N SER A 352 4.34 1.37 -26.67
CA SER A 352 4.87 2.22 -27.75
C SER A 352 5.84 1.49 -28.68
N LYS A 353 6.50 0.43 -28.21
CA LYS A 353 7.40 -0.43 -29.01
C LYS A 353 6.66 -1.34 -29.98
N LYS A 354 5.35 -1.54 -29.78
CA LYS A 354 4.51 -2.44 -30.60
C LYS A 354 5.10 -3.84 -30.71
N GLU A 355 5.19 -4.39 -31.92
CA GLU A 355 5.75 -5.73 -32.21
C GLU A 355 7.22 -5.89 -31.78
N GLN A 356 7.93 -4.79 -31.50
CA GLN A 356 9.31 -4.84 -31.00
C GLN A 356 9.39 -5.13 -29.50
N SER A 357 8.28 -4.97 -28.76
CA SER A 357 8.23 -5.38 -27.36
C SER A 357 8.20 -6.90 -27.26
N LYS A 358 9.04 -7.46 -26.39
CA LYS A 358 8.94 -8.89 -26.04
C LYS A 358 7.60 -9.25 -25.38
N PHE A 359 6.89 -8.27 -24.83
CA PHE A 359 5.59 -8.44 -24.19
C PHE A 359 4.42 -8.27 -25.15
N TRP A 360 4.66 -8.02 -26.45
CA TRP A 360 3.60 -7.73 -27.42
C TRP A 360 2.42 -8.72 -27.43
N PRO A 361 2.63 -10.05 -27.30
CA PRO A 361 1.52 -10.99 -27.19
C PRO A 361 0.60 -10.73 -25.98
N TYR A 362 1.16 -10.29 -24.85
CA TYR A 362 0.40 -9.87 -23.68
C TYR A 362 -0.25 -8.49 -23.87
N LEU A 363 0.48 -7.53 -24.43
CA LEU A 363 -0.05 -6.16 -24.58
C LEU A 363 -1.28 -6.11 -25.50
N ARG A 364 -1.35 -6.98 -26.51
CA ARG A 364 -2.48 -7.07 -27.45
C ARG A 364 -3.78 -7.56 -26.81
N ILE A 365 -3.73 -8.27 -25.69
CA ILE A 365 -4.93 -8.76 -25.01
C ILE A 365 -5.44 -7.81 -23.92
N LEU A 366 -4.71 -6.73 -23.63
CA LEU A 366 -5.13 -5.77 -22.62
C LEU A 366 -6.40 -5.03 -23.07
N PRO A 367 -7.36 -4.81 -22.16
CA PRO A 367 -8.62 -4.15 -22.50
C PRO A 367 -8.38 -2.68 -22.88
N GLY A 368 -9.21 -2.18 -23.80
CA GLY A 368 -9.24 -0.75 -24.11
C GLY A 368 -9.89 0.05 -22.98
N ALA A 369 -9.72 1.37 -23.01
CA ALA A 369 -10.31 2.26 -22.01
C ALA A 369 -11.86 2.19 -21.96
N SER A 370 -12.52 1.87 -23.07
CA SER A 370 -13.97 1.67 -23.14
C SER A 370 -14.46 0.42 -22.39
N ASP A 371 -13.61 -0.61 -22.33
CA ASP A 371 -13.92 -1.89 -21.69
C ASP A 371 -13.63 -1.84 -20.18
N LEU A 372 -12.80 -0.88 -19.76
CA LEU A 372 -12.50 -0.59 -18.36
C LEU A 372 -13.57 0.33 -17.77
N HIS A 373 -14.61 -0.24 -17.18
CA HIS A 373 -15.71 0.51 -16.58
C HIS A 373 -15.39 1.10 -15.18
N ILE A 374 -14.16 1.58 -14.97
CA ILE A 374 -13.74 2.23 -13.70
C ILE A 374 -14.01 3.76 -13.73
N PRO A 375 -14.45 4.39 -12.62
CA PRO A 375 -14.77 5.82 -12.55
C PRO A 375 -13.62 6.76 -12.96
N LEU A 376 -12.37 6.32 -12.83
CA LEU A 376 -11.19 7.08 -13.29
C LEU A 376 -11.26 7.44 -14.79
N LEU A 377 -11.88 6.56 -15.60
CA LEU A 377 -12.00 6.69 -17.05
C LEU A 377 -13.39 7.16 -17.51
N TRP A 378 -14.32 7.40 -16.60
CA TRP A 378 -15.65 7.87 -16.98
C TRP A 378 -15.59 9.35 -17.41
N PRO A 379 -16.36 9.76 -18.43
CA PRO A 379 -16.55 11.17 -18.74
C PRO A 379 -17.03 11.95 -17.51
N GLU A 380 -16.46 13.12 -17.27
CA GLU A 380 -16.69 13.90 -16.04
C GLU A 380 -18.18 14.18 -15.78
N GLU A 381 -18.92 14.63 -16.80
CA GLU A 381 -20.35 14.93 -16.68
C GLU A 381 -21.17 13.67 -16.41
N GLU A 382 -20.82 12.54 -17.05
CA GLU A 382 -21.46 11.25 -16.82
C GLU A 382 -21.20 10.76 -15.39
N ARG A 383 -19.94 10.81 -14.92
CA ARG A 383 -19.53 10.37 -13.58
C ARG A 383 -20.23 11.17 -12.50
N ARG A 384 -20.19 12.50 -12.56
CA ARG A 384 -20.84 13.39 -11.58
C ARG A 384 -22.35 13.16 -11.52
N ARG A 385 -22.97 12.93 -12.68
CA ARG A 385 -24.41 12.65 -12.75
C ARG A 385 -24.75 11.28 -12.18
N LEU A 386 -23.99 10.24 -12.53
CA LEU A 386 -24.29 8.86 -12.15
C LEU A 386 -23.95 8.56 -10.68
N LEU A 387 -22.90 9.18 -10.13
CA LEU A 387 -22.44 8.96 -8.75
C LEU A 387 -22.81 10.11 -7.81
N PHE A 388 -23.81 10.91 -8.17
CA PHE A 388 -24.28 12.02 -7.34
C PHE A 388 -24.63 11.55 -5.92
N GLY A 389 -24.09 12.25 -4.91
CA GLY A 389 -24.26 11.93 -3.50
C GLY A 389 -23.38 10.79 -2.97
N SER A 390 -22.61 10.09 -3.83
CA SER A 390 -21.61 9.10 -3.39
C SER A 390 -20.23 9.76 -3.20
N PRO A 391 -19.49 9.40 -2.13
CA PRO A 391 -18.09 9.81 -1.96
C PRO A 391 -17.17 9.31 -3.09
N LEU A 392 -17.60 8.30 -3.86
CA LEU A 392 -16.85 7.74 -4.97
C LEU A 392 -16.61 8.75 -6.10
N ASP A 393 -17.54 9.68 -6.35
CA ASP A 393 -17.34 10.72 -7.37
C ASP A 393 -16.14 11.60 -7.03
N LEU A 394 -16.09 12.10 -5.78
CA LEU A 394 -15.00 12.96 -5.31
C LEU A 394 -13.67 12.19 -5.28
N ALA A 395 -13.68 10.93 -4.83
CA ALA A 395 -12.48 10.09 -4.79
C ALA A 395 -11.92 9.85 -6.20
N ALA A 396 -12.78 9.53 -7.17
CA ALA A 396 -12.38 9.33 -8.56
C ALA A 396 -11.87 10.62 -9.22
N GLU A 397 -12.49 11.76 -8.94
CA GLU A 397 -12.02 13.06 -9.42
C GLU A 397 -10.64 13.42 -8.87
N GLN A 398 -10.45 13.28 -7.56
CA GLN A 398 -9.17 13.59 -6.91
C GLN A 398 -8.05 12.71 -7.43
N GLN A 399 -8.32 11.40 -7.63
CA GLN A 399 -7.37 10.49 -8.26
C GLN A 399 -7.02 10.96 -9.67
N ARG A 400 -8.03 11.29 -10.49
CA ARG A 400 -7.82 11.78 -11.85
C ARG A 400 -6.96 13.05 -11.88
N LEU A 401 -7.29 14.05 -11.05
CA LEU A 401 -6.54 15.30 -10.97
C LEU A 401 -5.09 15.09 -10.53
N GLY A 402 -4.86 14.24 -9.51
CA GLY A 402 -3.51 13.90 -9.07
C GLY A 402 -2.68 13.24 -10.16
N LEU A 403 -3.28 12.34 -10.94
CA LEU A 403 -2.62 11.71 -12.08
C LEU A 403 -2.31 12.69 -13.21
N LEU A 404 -3.19 13.66 -13.48
CA LEU A 404 -2.96 14.69 -14.49
C LEU A 404 -1.88 15.70 -14.06
N GLU A 405 -1.79 16.03 -12.78
CA GLU A 405 -0.69 16.82 -12.22
C GLU A 405 0.65 16.07 -12.32
N GLN A 406 0.65 14.77 -11.98
CA GLN A 406 1.81 13.91 -12.14
C GLN A 406 2.23 13.80 -13.62
N TRP A 407 1.26 13.66 -14.54
CA TRP A 407 1.51 13.63 -15.98
C TRP A 407 2.15 14.93 -16.48
N SER A 408 1.66 16.08 -16.02
CA SER A 408 2.24 17.39 -16.35
C SER A 408 3.71 17.49 -15.93
N SER A 409 4.06 16.89 -14.78
CA SER A 409 5.44 16.82 -14.28
C SER A 409 6.31 15.90 -15.13
N ILE A 410 5.77 14.74 -15.55
CA ILE A 410 6.45 13.80 -16.45
C ILE A 410 6.70 14.44 -17.81
N GLN A 411 5.71 15.10 -18.42
CA GLN A 411 5.86 15.77 -19.73
C GLN A 411 6.91 16.89 -19.70
N ALA A 412 7.01 17.62 -18.59
CA ALA A 412 8.03 18.65 -18.42
C ALA A 412 9.46 18.07 -18.50
N MET A 413 9.65 16.82 -18.06
CA MET A 413 10.93 16.10 -18.11
C MET A 413 11.11 15.23 -19.36
N ALA A 414 10.02 14.78 -19.99
CA ALA A 414 10.02 13.85 -21.12
C ALA A 414 10.85 14.33 -22.32
N LYS A 415 11.03 15.64 -22.49
CA LYS A 415 11.88 16.22 -23.56
C LYS A 415 13.34 15.74 -23.50
N ASP A 416 13.80 15.35 -22.32
CA ASP A 416 15.16 14.88 -22.09
C ASP A 416 15.26 13.34 -22.01
N VAL A 417 14.14 12.62 -22.26
CA VAL A 417 14.05 11.16 -22.13
C VAL A 417 13.67 10.53 -23.49
N PRO A 418 14.63 9.97 -24.23
CA PRO A 418 14.38 9.40 -25.56
C PRO A 418 13.33 8.27 -25.58
N ASP A 419 13.17 7.56 -24.46
CA ASP A 419 12.23 6.43 -24.32
C ASP A 419 10.78 6.86 -24.05
N LEU A 420 10.53 8.14 -23.76
CA LEU A 420 9.20 8.73 -23.71
C LEU A 420 8.97 9.42 -25.05
N SER A 421 8.23 8.77 -25.95
CA SER A 421 7.88 9.40 -27.22
C SER A 421 7.10 10.70 -26.95
N SER A 422 7.27 11.71 -27.80
CA SER A 422 6.42 12.91 -27.80
C SER A 422 4.96 12.62 -28.21
N GLU A 423 4.61 11.35 -28.40
CA GLU A 423 3.30 10.88 -28.86
C GLU A 423 2.43 10.36 -27.72
N LEU A 424 2.99 10.10 -26.52
CA LEU A 424 2.20 9.67 -25.36
C LEU A 424 1.23 10.77 -24.91
N THR A 425 -0.01 10.39 -24.65
CA THR A 425 -1.13 11.27 -24.30
C THR A 425 -1.55 11.14 -22.84
N GLU A 426 -2.31 12.11 -22.34
CA GLU A 426 -2.87 12.03 -20.98
C GLU A 426 -3.92 10.91 -20.87
N GLU A 427 -4.63 10.60 -21.95
CA GLU A 427 -5.59 9.51 -22.01
C GLU A 427 -4.91 8.15 -21.88
N GLU A 428 -3.78 7.95 -22.55
CA GLU A 428 -2.95 6.76 -22.42
C GLU A 428 -2.37 6.63 -21.01
N TRP A 429 -1.98 7.75 -20.39
CA TRP A 429 -1.53 7.78 -18.99
C TRP A 429 -2.61 7.27 -18.02
N LEU A 430 -3.83 7.80 -18.15
CA LEU A 430 -4.96 7.37 -17.34
C LEU A 430 -5.33 5.91 -17.62
N TRP A 431 -5.30 5.47 -18.88
CA TRP A 431 -5.51 4.08 -19.26
C TRP A 431 -4.47 3.15 -18.64
N ALA A 432 -3.18 3.52 -18.67
CA ALA A 432 -2.13 2.69 -18.08
C ALA A 432 -2.31 2.54 -16.56
N HIS A 433 -2.68 3.62 -15.87
CA HIS A 433 -3.05 3.55 -14.45
C HIS A 433 -4.30 2.69 -14.21
N ALA A 434 -5.29 2.73 -15.10
CA ALA A 434 -6.46 1.86 -15.05
C ALA A 434 -6.07 0.38 -15.19
N ILE A 435 -5.16 0.05 -16.11
CA ILE A 435 -4.61 -1.30 -16.25
C ILE A 435 -3.88 -1.73 -14.97
N VAL A 436 -3.00 -0.88 -14.43
CA VAL A 436 -2.30 -1.18 -13.18
C VAL A 436 -3.28 -1.43 -12.03
N LEU A 437 -4.29 -0.58 -11.89
CA LEU A 437 -5.28 -0.70 -10.82
C LEU A 437 -6.12 -1.99 -10.93
N THR A 438 -6.46 -2.40 -12.15
CA THR A 438 -7.38 -3.52 -12.41
C THR A 438 -6.67 -4.88 -12.52
N ARG A 439 -5.38 -4.90 -12.92
CA ARG A 439 -4.65 -6.14 -13.29
C ARG A 439 -3.35 -6.38 -12.54
N ALA A 440 -2.76 -5.39 -11.87
CA ALA A 440 -1.50 -5.62 -11.17
C ALA A 440 -1.72 -6.51 -9.94
N LEU A 441 -0.88 -7.54 -9.80
CA LEU A 441 -0.95 -8.53 -8.74
C LEU A 441 0.25 -8.39 -7.80
N PRO A 442 0.08 -8.63 -6.49
CA PRO A 442 1.20 -8.66 -5.55
C PRO A 442 2.23 -9.72 -5.93
N PHE A 443 3.48 -9.29 -6.08
CA PHE A 443 4.64 -10.16 -6.29
C PHE A 443 5.80 -9.69 -5.42
N GLY A 444 6.01 -10.39 -4.31
CA GLY A 444 7.00 -10.06 -3.31
C GLY A 444 6.58 -8.82 -2.54
N ASN A 445 7.36 -7.75 -2.69
CA ASN A 445 7.09 -6.46 -2.05
C ASN A 445 6.56 -5.40 -3.03
N GLU A 446 6.32 -5.75 -4.29
CA GLU A 446 5.82 -4.84 -5.32
C GLU A 446 4.53 -5.38 -5.97
N LEU A 447 3.82 -4.51 -6.69
CA LEU A 447 2.74 -4.90 -7.61
C LEU A 447 3.32 -5.04 -9.01
N SER A 448 2.97 -6.10 -9.73
CA SER A 448 3.47 -6.41 -11.08
C SER A 448 2.33 -6.78 -12.02
N LEU A 449 2.49 -6.48 -13.31
CA LEU A 449 1.65 -7.06 -14.35
C LEU A 449 2.20 -8.44 -14.70
N ILE A 450 1.39 -9.48 -14.46
CA ILE A 450 1.79 -10.89 -14.57
C ILE A 450 0.95 -11.53 -15.68
N PRO A 451 1.49 -11.65 -16.90
CA PRO A 451 0.74 -12.14 -18.06
C PRO A 451 0.08 -13.50 -17.82
N GLY A 452 -1.18 -13.62 -18.25
CA GLY A 452 -1.96 -14.85 -18.16
C GLY A 452 -2.54 -15.12 -16.76
N LEU A 453 -1.83 -14.77 -15.69
CA LEU A 453 -2.34 -14.89 -14.32
C LEU A 453 -3.49 -13.90 -14.07
N ASP A 454 -3.39 -12.71 -14.65
CA ASP A 454 -4.39 -11.64 -14.59
C ASP A 454 -5.65 -11.91 -15.45
N LEU A 455 -5.74 -13.08 -16.09
CA LEU A 455 -6.95 -13.60 -16.74
C LEU A 455 -7.84 -14.41 -15.79
N ALA A 456 -7.37 -14.70 -14.57
CA ALA A 456 -8.19 -15.37 -13.55
C ALA A 456 -9.19 -14.38 -12.96
N ASN A 457 -10.49 -14.55 -13.25
CA ASN A 457 -11.53 -13.65 -12.76
C ASN A 457 -11.82 -13.81 -11.26
N HIS A 458 -12.53 -12.83 -10.70
CA HIS A 458 -12.94 -12.83 -9.29
C HIS A 458 -14.11 -13.80 -9.00
N GLU A 459 -13.93 -14.66 -8.01
CA GLU A 459 -15.04 -15.28 -7.27
C GLU A 459 -14.75 -15.20 -5.77
N LEU A 460 -15.67 -14.60 -5.02
CA LEU A 460 -15.56 -14.47 -3.57
C LEU A 460 -15.44 -15.85 -2.91
N GLY A 461 -14.39 -16.03 -2.10
CA GLY A 461 -14.12 -17.29 -1.42
C GLY A 461 -13.61 -18.39 -2.34
N SER A 462 -13.09 -18.05 -3.52
CA SER A 462 -12.30 -19.01 -4.31
C SER A 462 -11.12 -19.51 -3.47
N ASN A 463 -10.92 -20.82 -3.48
CA ASN A 463 -9.81 -21.47 -2.76
C ASN A 463 -8.52 -21.51 -3.58
N ASN A 464 -8.57 -21.14 -4.87
CA ASN A 464 -7.38 -21.10 -5.71
C ASN A 464 -6.42 -20.02 -5.19
N THR A 465 -5.12 -20.33 -5.13
CA THR A 465 -4.13 -19.44 -4.53
C THR A 465 -3.11 -18.98 -5.54
N CYS A 466 -2.79 -17.69 -5.50
CA CYS A 466 -1.60 -17.12 -6.13
C CYS A 466 -0.47 -17.05 -5.09
N SER A 467 0.68 -17.62 -5.41
CA SER A 467 1.85 -17.65 -4.51
C SER A 467 3.13 -17.36 -5.29
N ILE A 468 4.24 -17.20 -4.56
CA ILE A 468 5.57 -17.03 -5.15
C ILE A 468 6.34 -18.32 -4.91
N GLY A 469 6.74 -18.96 -6.01
CA GLY A 469 7.49 -20.20 -6.01
C GLY A 469 8.83 -20.05 -6.70
N VAL A 470 9.60 -21.14 -6.68
CA VAL A 470 10.84 -21.28 -7.45
C VAL A 470 10.83 -22.66 -8.10
N ALA A 471 11.27 -22.74 -9.35
CA ALA A 471 11.44 -24.00 -10.05
C ALA A 471 12.53 -24.85 -9.35
N ALA A 472 12.16 -26.06 -8.94
CA ALA A 472 13.11 -27.07 -8.50
C ALA A 472 13.72 -27.82 -9.71
N PRO A 473 14.91 -28.45 -9.57
CA PRO A 473 15.57 -29.17 -10.66
C PRO A 473 14.76 -30.33 -11.27
N ASP A 474 13.78 -30.85 -10.55
CA ASP A 474 12.86 -31.90 -11.02
C ASP A 474 11.60 -31.35 -11.70
N GLY A 475 11.52 -30.02 -11.88
CA GLY A 475 10.39 -29.33 -12.50
C GLY A 475 9.25 -29.00 -11.53
N GLN A 476 9.31 -29.43 -10.25
CA GLN A 476 8.31 -29.04 -9.26
C GLN A 476 8.47 -27.58 -8.83
N VAL A 477 7.39 -26.99 -8.34
CA VAL A 477 7.44 -25.68 -7.67
C VAL A 477 7.59 -25.92 -6.19
N VAL A 478 8.71 -25.46 -5.62
CA VAL A 478 8.83 -25.31 -4.18
C VAL A 478 8.43 -23.89 -3.81
N ALA A 479 7.92 -23.71 -2.59
CA ALA A 479 7.77 -22.37 -2.03
C ALA A 479 9.10 -21.62 -2.21
N ALA A 480 9.03 -20.33 -2.56
CA ALA A 480 10.23 -19.50 -2.68
C ALA A 480 10.89 -19.34 -1.30
N THR A 481 11.59 -20.36 -0.84
CA THR A 481 12.36 -20.32 0.39
C THR A 481 13.60 -19.45 0.15
N GLU A 482 14.15 -18.93 1.24
CA GLU A 482 15.32 -18.06 1.13
C GLU A 482 16.51 -18.80 0.52
N GLU A 483 16.59 -20.13 0.69
CA GLU A 483 17.62 -20.97 0.08
C GLU A 483 17.49 -21.05 -1.45
N ALA A 484 16.30 -21.28 -1.98
CA ALA A 484 16.06 -21.43 -3.41
C ALA A 484 16.33 -20.14 -4.21
N GLN A 485 16.06 -18.97 -3.61
CA GLN A 485 16.39 -17.66 -4.19
C GLN A 485 17.89 -17.34 -4.15
N LEU A 486 18.66 -17.96 -3.25
CA LEU A 486 20.11 -17.77 -3.13
C LEU A 486 20.90 -18.63 -4.12
N GLU A 487 20.32 -19.76 -4.56
CA GLU A 487 20.88 -20.64 -5.60
C GLU A 487 20.78 -20.05 -7.01
N GLY A 488 20.21 -18.85 -7.15
CA GLY A 488 20.12 -18.12 -8.42
C GLY A 488 18.91 -18.47 -9.28
N ASN A 489 17.99 -19.28 -8.75
CA ASN A 489 16.76 -19.63 -9.45
C ASN A 489 15.82 -18.41 -9.49
N GLU A 490 15.23 -18.18 -10.66
CA GLU A 490 14.28 -17.10 -10.89
C GLU A 490 12.97 -17.36 -10.11
N PRO A 491 12.45 -16.37 -9.35
CA PRO A 491 11.15 -16.52 -8.70
C PRO A 491 10.02 -16.49 -9.75
N GLU A 492 8.98 -17.27 -9.49
CA GLU A 492 7.82 -17.44 -10.36
C GLU A 492 6.54 -17.10 -9.60
N ALA A 493 5.56 -16.51 -10.28
CA ALA A 493 4.20 -16.38 -9.80
C ALA A 493 3.43 -17.67 -10.12
N VAL A 494 2.79 -18.26 -9.13
CA VAL A 494 2.26 -19.63 -9.21
C VAL A 494 0.79 -19.65 -8.84
N LEU A 495 -0.05 -20.05 -9.80
CA LEU A 495 -1.48 -20.30 -9.57
C LEU A 495 -1.69 -21.78 -9.25
N THR A 496 -2.32 -22.07 -8.11
CA THR A 496 -2.60 -23.44 -7.67
C THR A 496 -4.10 -23.65 -7.47
N ALA A 497 -4.61 -24.79 -7.93
CA ALA A 497 -6.00 -25.17 -7.75
C ALA A 497 -6.30 -25.48 -6.27
N GLY A 498 -7.26 -24.77 -5.67
CA GLY A 498 -7.69 -25.00 -4.29
C GLY A 498 -8.78 -26.07 -4.15
N ARG A 499 -9.30 -26.56 -5.27
CA ARG A 499 -10.30 -27.62 -5.36
C ARG A 499 -10.20 -28.33 -6.72
N ASP A 500 -10.91 -29.44 -6.86
CA ASP A 500 -11.12 -30.07 -8.15
C ASP A 500 -11.96 -29.15 -9.06
N HIS A 501 -11.55 -29.04 -10.33
CA HIS A 501 -12.25 -28.34 -11.40
C HIS A 501 -12.55 -29.31 -12.54
N ALA A 502 -13.78 -29.30 -13.03
CA ALA A 502 -14.17 -30.10 -14.19
C ALA A 502 -13.57 -29.52 -15.48
N ALA A 503 -13.42 -30.34 -16.52
CA ALA A 503 -12.94 -29.86 -17.81
C ALA A 503 -13.79 -28.70 -18.34
N GLY A 504 -13.14 -27.61 -18.76
CA GLY A 504 -13.81 -26.40 -19.23
C GLY A 504 -14.44 -25.52 -18.15
N GLU A 505 -14.32 -25.87 -16.86
CA GLU A 505 -14.76 -25.01 -15.76
C GLU A 505 -13.86 -23.78 -15.64
N GLN A 506 -14.46 -22.59 -15.42
CA GLN A 506 -13.70 -21.35 -15.24
C GLN A 506 -12.90 -21.38 -13.95
N ILE A 507 -11.65 -20.94 -14.03
CA ILE A 507 -10.73 -20.80 -12.91
C ILE A 507 -10.84 -19.38 -12.36
N PHE A 508 -11.40 -19.26 -11.16
CA PHE A 508 -11.51 -17.99 -10.43
C PHE A 508 -10.45 -17.87 -9.34
N ILE A 509 -10.10 -16.64 -8.97
CA ILE A 509 -9.34 -16.32 -7.74
C ILE A 509 -10.15 -15.34 -6.88
N ASP A 510 -9.78 -15.22 -5.61
CA ASP A 510 -10.37 -14.20 -4.74
C ASP A 510 -9.45 -12.97 -4.70
N TYR A 511 -9.86 -11.91 -5.40
CA TYR A 511 -9.14 -10.61 -5.44
C TYR A 511 -8.95 -9.96 -4.06
N ASP A 512 -9.74 -10.37 -3.06
CA ASP A 512 -9.66 -9.83 -1.71
C ASP A 512 -8.65 -10.58 -0.83
N GLY A 513 -8.07 -11.68 -1.32
CA GLY A 513 -7.03 -12.44 -0.62
C GLY A 513 -7.45 -12.92 0.78
N GLY A 514 -8.76 -13.06 1.02
CA GLY A 514 -9.34 -13.35 2.35
C GLY A 514 -9.20 -12.21 3.37
N VAL A 515 -8.71 -11.04 2.97
CA VAL A 515 -8.49 -9.87 3.85
C VAL A 515 -9.81 -9.22 4.24
N GLY A 516 -10.90 -9.47 3.52
CA GLY A 516 -12.25 -9.03 3.83
C GLY A 516 -12.96 -8.62 2.55
N LEU A 517 -14.29 -8.77 2.52
CA LEU A 517 -15.10 -8.46 1.35
C LEU A 517 -14.99 -6.97 0.99
N ARG A 518 -14.47 -6.66 -0.19
CA ARG A 518 -14.53 -5.33 -0.80
C ARG A 518 -15.98 -4.92 -1.00
N LEU A 519 -16.27 -3.65 -0.84
CA LEU A 519 -17.59 -3.08 -1.08
C LEU A 519 -17.82 -2.79 -2.57
N ALA A 520 -19.07 -2.58 -2.94
CA ALA A 520 -19.47 -2.28 -4.31
C ALA A 520 -18.71 -1.07 -4.86
N TRP A 521 -18.55 -0.02 -4.06
CA TRP A 521 -17.79 1.17 -4.47
C TRP A 521 -16.32 0.84 -4.70
N GLU A 522 -15.70 -0.03 -3.89
CA GLU A 522 -14.30 -0.48 -4.08
C GLU A 522 -14.17 -1.34 -5.32
N MET A 523 -15.12 -2.25 -5.55
CA MET A 523 -15.14 -3.13 -6.71
C MET A 523 -15.27 -2.32 -8.01
N VAL A 524 -16.15 -1.32 -8.06
CA VAL A 524 -16.25 -0.40 -9.21
C VAL A 524 -15.02 0.47 -9.35
N HIS A 525 -14.52 1.03 -8.24
CA HIS A 525 -13.35 1.90 -8.25
C HIS A 525 -12.11 1.19 -8.80
N THR A 526 -11.87 -0.04 -8.35
CA THR A 526 -10.64 -0.79 -8.65
C THR A 526 -10.77 -1.65 -9.90
N TYR A 527 -11.90 -2.32 -10.11
CA TYR A 527 -12.03 -3.35 -11.15
C TYR A 527 -13.10 -3.08 -12.21
N GLY A 528 -14.00 -2.12 -11.99
CA GLY A 528 -15.03 -1.76 -12.96
C GLY A 528 -16.17 -2.76 -13.05
N PHE A 529 -16.43 -3.54 -12.00
CA PHE A 529 -17.60 -4.41 -11.90
C PHE A 529 -18.11 -4.49 -10.45
N VAL A 530 -19.33 -4.99 -10.26
CA VAL A 530 -19.84 -5.40 -8.94
C VAL A 530 -20.45 -6.79 -9.07
N PRO A 531 -20.03 -7.78 -8.27
CA PRO A 531 -20.64 -9.10 -8.30
C PRO A 531 -22.13 -9.07 -8.02
N ASN A 532 -22.86 -10.04 -8.58
CA ASN A 532 -24.31 -10.18 -8.45
C ASN A 532 -24.77 -10.71 -7.07
N ASN A 533 -24.28 -10.09 -5.99
CA ASN A 533 -24.66 -10.33 -4.60
C ASN A 533 -24.66 -9.01 -3.80
N MET A 534 -25.38 -8.02 -4.31
CA MET A 534 -25.35 -6.63 -3.84
C MET A 534 -25.35 -6.43 -2.31
N PRO A 535 -26.19 -7.12 -1.51
CA PRO A 535 -26.20 -6.92 -0.06
C PRO A 535 -24.87 -7.28 0.62
N ALA A 536 -24.10 -8.22 0.07
CA ALA A 536 -22.79 -8.57 0.62
C ALA A 536 -21.77 -7.44 0.38
N TYR A 537 -21.84 -6.80 -0.79
CA TYR A 537 -20.97 -5.70 -1.19
C TYR A 537 -21.49 -4.33 -0.74
N ALA A 538 -22.62 -4.27 -0.04
CA ALA A 538 -23.21 -3.01 0.40
C ALA A 538 -22.39 -2.36 1.51
N GLY A 539 -22.09 -1.08 1.34
CA GLY A 539 -21.43 -0.28 2.35
C GLY A 539 -21.08 1.10 1.84
N ARG A 540 -20.83 2.03 2.78
CA ARG A 540 -20.47 3.42 2.49
C ARG A 540 -19.43 3.92 3.49
N PRO A 541 -18.35 4.58 3.04
CA PRO A 541 -17.50 5.34 3.94
C PRO A 541 -18.24 6.59 4.44
N VAL A 542 -18.33 6.75 5.75
CA VAL A 542 -18.96 7.90 6.41
C VAL A 542 -17.96 8.54 7.36
N PHE A 543 -17.82 9.85 7.27
CA PHE A 543 -16.98 10.60 8.20
C PHE A 543 -17.78 10.92 9.46
N PHE A 544 -17.23 10.59 10.62
CA PHE A 544 -17.78 10.97 11.91
C PHE A 544 -16.85 11.95 12.60
N GLU A 545 -17.41 13.06 13.07
CA GLU A 545 -16.69 13.99 13.94
C GLU A 545 -16.25 13.30 15.24
N GLY A 546 -15.03 13.59 15.67
CA GLY A 546 -14.43 13.03 16.86
C GLY A 546 -14.38 14.04 18.02
N VAL A 547 -13.27 14.02 18.75
CA VAL A 547 -12.97 14.93 19.86
C VAL A 547 -12.78 16.35 19.33
N GLN A 548 -13.66 17.26 19.73
CA GLN A 548 -13.63 18.67 19.33
C GLN A 548 -12.54 19.43 20.10
N ALA A 549 -12.03 20.51 19.50
CA ALA A 549 -10.98 21.33 20.10
C ALA A 549 -11.44 22.03 21.40
N GLU A 550 -12.73 22.30 21.51
CA GLU A 550 -13.38 22.95 22.65
C GLU A 550 -13.68 21.97 23.81
N ASP A 551 -13.43 20.67 23.61
CA ASP A 551 -13.66 19.66 24.63
C ASP A 551 -12.74 19.89 25.85
N PRO A 552 -13.30 20.04 27.08
CA PRO A 552 -12.49 20.25 28.29
C PRO A 552 -11.48 19.13 28.59
N MET A 553 -11.72 17.94 28.04
CA MET A 553 -10.87 16.75 28.16
C MET A 553 -10.13 16.43 26.85
N ALA A 554 -10.09 17.34 25.86
CA ALA A 554 -9.47 17.11 24.56
C ALA A 554 -8.05 16.53 24.67
N ARG A 555 -7.21 17.14 25.52
CA ARG A 555 -5.82 16.73 25.73
C ARG A 555 -5.71 15.33 26.33
N GLN A 556 -6.56 15.00 27.29
CA GLN A 556 -6.60 13.70 27.95
C GLN A 556 -7.04 12.61 26.97
N LYS A 557 -8.10 12.87 26.20
CA LYS A 557 -8.59 11.97 25.15
C LYS A 557 -7.55 11.77 24.06
N GLN A 558 -6.81 12.82 23.71
CA GLN A 558 -5.73 12.74 22.74
C GLN A 558 -4.57 11.88 23.20
N ALA A 559 -4.07 12.14 24.41
CA ALA A 559 -2.99 11.36 25.00
C ALA A 559 -3.36 9.88 25.14
N LEU A 560 -4.64 9.56 25.38
CA LEU A 560 -5.13 8.19 25.44
C LEU A 560 -4.97 7.46 24.10
N PHE A 561 -5.30 8.11 22.99
CA PHE A 561 -5.17 7.53 21.64
C PHE A 561 -3.71 7.44 21.19
N GLU A 562 -2.90 8.47 21.48
CA GLU A 562 -1.45 8.44 21.23
C GLU A 562 -0.79 7.28 21.99
N ALA A 563 -1.17 7.04 23.25
CA ALA A 563 -0.68 5.91 24.04
C ALA A 563 -1.12 4.54 23.49
N LEU A 564 -2.20 4.49 22.72
CA LEU A 564 -2.66 3.30 22.01
C LEU A 564 -2.06 3.18 20.60
N GLY A 565 -1.20 4.12 20.20
CA GLY A 565 -0.50 4.18 18.92
C GLY A 565 -1.28 4.84 17.78
N ALA A 566 -2.42 5.44 18.07
CA ALA A 566 -3.22 6.13 17.05
C ALA A 566 -2.62 7.51 16.72
N ASP A 567 -2.81 7.92 15.47
CA ASP A 567 -2.40 9.25 15.01
C ASP A 567 -3.31 10.32 15.66
N PRO A 568 -2.75 11.36 16.30
CA PRO A 568 -3.53 12.42 16.93
C PRO A 568 -4.42 13.21 15.96
N GLU A 569 -4.16 13.24 14.64
CA GLU A 569 -5.04 13.90 13.67
C GLU A 569 -6.38 13.14 13.49
N VAL A 570 -6.39 11.83 13.72
CA VAL A 570 -7.58 10.95 13.63
C VAL A 570 -8.61 11.26 14.73
N LEU A 571 -8.26 12.11 15.69
CA LEU A 571 -9.13 12.45 16.81
C LEU A 571 -10.18 13.49 16.48
N GLN A 572 -9.91 14.42 15.55
CA GLN A 572 -10.89 15.45 15.19
C GLN A 572 -12.05 14.86 14.38
N GLY A 573 -11.81 13.73 13.73
CA GLY A 573 -12.82 12.88 13.14
C GLY A 573 -12.20 11.71 12.40
N PHE A 574 -13.02 10.74 12.04
CA PHE A 574 -12.56 9.52 11.40
C PHE A 574 -13.55 9.02 10.37
N TRP A 575 -13.03 8.43 9.31
CA TRP A 575 -13.83 7.65 8.38
C TRP A 575 -14.16 6.30 9.00
N HIS A 576 -15.43 5.92 8.94
CA HIS A 576 -15.92 4.61 9.31
C HIS A 576 -16.70 4.02 8.15
N GLU A 577 -16.46 2.76 7.87
CA GLU A 577 -17.14 2.03 6.82
C GLU A 577 -18.44 1.43 7.36
N VAL A 578 -19.56 2.07 7.03
CA VAL A 578 -20.88 1.59 7.41
C VAL A 578 -21.26 0.44 6.48
N ARG A 579 -21.70 -0.68 7.07
CA ARG A 579 -22.16 -1.89 6.35
C ARG A 579 -23.53 -2.31 6.91
N PRO A 580 -24.39 -2.99 6.15
CA PRO A 580 -25.71 -3.45 6.62
C PRO A 580 -25.60 -4.70 7.51
N LEU A 581 -24.75 -4.63 8.53
CA LEU A 581 -24.54 -5.67 9.53
C LEU A 581 -24.51 -5.02 10.91
N ARG A 582 -25.40 -5.45 11.81
CA ARG A 582 -25.53 -4.89 13.17
C ARG A 582 -24.21 -4.66 13.91
N ALA A 583 -23.31 -5.63 13.87
CA ALA A 583 -22.00 -5.51 14.51
C ALA A 583 -21.13 -4.40 13.88
N GLN A 584 -21.19 -4.25 12.57
CA GLN A 584 -20.45 -3.22 11.83
C GLN A 584 -21.09 -1.83 11.98
N CYS A 585 -22.43 -1.74 12.06
CA CYS A 585 -23.15 -0.52 12.42
C CYS A 585 -22.80 -0.01 13.82
N ARG A 586 -22.21 -0.83 14.70
CA ARG A 586 -21.80 -0.44 16.06
C ARG A 586 -20.29 -0.33 16.27
N ALA A 587 -19.48 -0.66 15.27
CA ALA A 587 -18.02 -0.72 15.40
C ALA A 587 -17.34 0.64 15.65
N MET A 588 -17.98 1.76 15.29
CA MET A 588 -17.54 3.14 15.58
C MET A 588 -17.85 3.59 17.01
N ALA A 589 -18.77 2.91 17.69
CA ALA A 589 -19.28 3.35 19.00
C ALA A 589 -18.17 3.60 20.04
N PRO A 590 -17.11 2.79 20.17
CA PRO A 590 -16.06 3.05 21.16
C PRO A 590 -15.36 4.40 20.96
N LYS A 591 -15.14 4.81 19.70
CA LYS A 591 -14.53 6.10 19.38
C LYS A 591 -15.48 7.26 19.69
N LEU A 592 -16.75 7.12 19.32
CA LEU A 592 -17.77 8.15 19.58
C LEU A 592 -18.10 8.29 21.06
N ARG A 593 -18.12 7.17 21.81
CA ARG A 593 -18.29 7.19 23.28
C ARG A 593 -17.19 8.01 23.94
N LEU A 594 -15.95 7.85 23.48
CA LEU A 594 -14.83 8.64 23.96
C LEU A 594 -14.94 10.11 23.53
N ALA A 595 -15.33 10.39 22.28
CA ALA A 595 -15.58 11.74 21.80
C ALA A 595 -16.63 12.46 22.68
N HIS A 596 -17.75 11.81 22.99
CA HIS A 596 -18.82 12.38 23.82
C HIS A 596 -18.61 12.26 25.33
N MET A 597 -17.54 11.61 25.80
CA MET A 597 -17.30 11.35 27.22
C MET A 597 -17.13 12.66 27.99
N LYS A 598 -17.88 12.81 29.08
CA LYS A 598 -17.74 13.88 30.07
C LYS A 598 -17.22 13.31 31.37
N LYS A 599 -16.62 14.16 32.20
CA LYS A 599 -16.09 13.78 33.52
C LYS A 599 -17.15 13.11 34.41
N GLU A 600 -18.42 13.46 34.23
CA GLU A 600 -19.55 12.97 35.01
C GLU A 600 -20.03 11.56 34.58
N ASP A 601 -19.52 11.01 33.47
CA ASP A 601 -19.91 9.68 32.93
C ASP A 601 -19.37 8.49 33.74
N GLY A 602 -18.82 8.75 34.93
CA GLY A 602 -18.45 7.72 35.91
C GLY A 602 -16.96 7.72 36.28
N PRO A 603 -16.53 6.74 37.10
CA PRO A 603 -15.18 6.70 37.66
C PRO A 603 -14.07 6.70 36.59
N MET A 604 -14.28 5.98 35.49
CA MET A 604 -13.33 5.93 34.38
C MET A 604 -13.14 7.29 33.71
N ALA A 605 -14.23 8.04 33.49
CA ALA A 605 -14.15 9.37 32.90
C ALA A 605 -13.50 10.38 33.87
N ALA A 606 -13.76 10.24 35.17
CA ALA A 606 -13.10 11.03 36.21
C ALA A 606 -11.59 10.73 36.28
N ASP A 607 -11.18 9.47 36.13
CA ASP A 607 -9.77 9.08 36.07
C ASP A 607 -9.10 9.56 34.79
N LEU A 608 -9.78 9.52 33.64
CA LEU A 608 -9.26 10.12 32.42
C LEU A 608 -9.06 11.63 32.59
N ALA A 609 -10.06 12.34 33.13
CA ALA A 609 -9.98 13.77 33.41
C ALA A 609 -8.82 14.13 34.37
N ALA A 610 -8.51 13.23 35.30
CA ALA A 610 -7.44 13.36 36.28
C ALA A 610 -6.07 12.82 35.81
N TRP A 611 -5.92 12.42 34.54
CA TRP A 611 -4.69 11.82 33.99
C TRP A 611 -4.26 10.49 34.67
N ARG A 612 -5.24 9.72 35.15
CA ARG A 612 -5.05 8.43 35.83
C ARG A 612 -5.62 7.23 35.07
N ALA A 613 -6.25 7.47 33.92
CA ALA A 613 -6.83 6.39 33.11
C ALA A 613 -5.74 5.46 32.55
N GLU A 614 -5.94 4.15 32.68
CA GLU A 614 -5.10 3.16 32.02
C GLU A 614 -5.59 2.95 30.56
N PRO A 615 -4.72 3.11 29.55
CA PRO A 615 -5.17 3.17 28.16
C PRO A 615 -5.92 1.92 27.67
N LYS A 616 -5.42 0.72 27.95
CA LYS A 616 -6.02 -0.52 27.43
C LYS A 616 -7.34 -0.85 28.09
N ALA A 617 -7.44 -0.65 29.40
CA ALA A 617 -8.65 -0.84 30.18
C ALA A 617 -9.74 0.15 29.76
N THR A 618 -9.36 1.40 29.50
CA THR A 618 -10.28 2.43 29.01
C THR A 618 -10.86 2.04 27.65
N LEU A 619 -10.01 1.62 26.71
CA LEU A 619 -10.47 1.14 25.39
C LEU A 619 -11.38 -0.10 25.50
N GLN A 620 -11.08 -1.01 26.42
CA GLN A 620 -11.89 -2.20 26.66
C GLN A 620 -13.27 -1.84 27.24
N ALA A 621 -13.32 -0.88 28.16
CA ALA A 621 -14.57 -0.41 28.75
C ALA A 621 -15.46 0.30 27.72
N LEU A 622 -14.86 1.09 26.82
CA LEU A 622 -15.55 1.77 25.72
C LEU A 622 -16.22 0.83 24.70
N GLN A 623 -15.92 -0.48 24.74
CA GLN A 623 -16.64 -1.47 23.93
C GLN A 623 -18.11 -1.60 24.35
N ARG A 624 -18.48 -1.11 25.53
CA ARG A 624 -19.85 -1.12 26.04
C ARG A 624 -20.32 0.32 26.34
N PRO A 625 -21.64 0.56 26.40
CA PRO A 625 -22.18 1.85 26.84
C PRO A 625 -21.63 2.22 28.22
N ILE A 626 -21.21 3.49 28.40
CA ILE A 626 -20.60 3.99 29.64
C ILE A 626 -21.58 4.77 30.51
N SER A 627 -22.51 5.50 29.90
CA SER A 627 -23.62 6.19 30.56
C SER A 627 -24.78 6.33 29.57
N GLN A 628 -26.01 6.52 30.06
CA GLN A 628 -27.18 6.71 29.21
C GLN A 628 -27.08 8.00 28.38
N ASP A 629 -26.64 9.10 29.00
CA ASP A 629 -26.47 10.39 28.32
C ASP A 629 -25.39 10.33 27.24
N ASN A 630 -24.29 9.60 27.48
CA ASN A 630 -23.24 9.40 26.49
C ASN A 630 -23.75 8.57 25.31
N GLU A 631 -24.42 7.44 25.56
CA GLU A 631 -24.93 6.59 24.48
C GLU A 631 -26.00 7.32 23.65
N LYS A 632 -26.85 8.15 24.28
CA LYS A 632 -27.81 9.00 23.58
C LYS A 632 -27.12 9.95 22.60
N LYS A 633 -26.05 10.63 23.03
CA LYS A 633 -25.28 11.53 22.16
C LYS A 633 -24.60 10.80 21.01
N VAL A 634 -24.09 9.59 21.26
CA VAL A 634 -23.53 8.74 20.22
C VAL A 634 -24.60 8.36 19.20
N ALA A 635 -25.78 7.94 19.65
CA ALA A 635 -26.90 7.60 18.77
C ALA A 635 -27.37 8.82 17.96
N GLU A 636 -27.55 9.98 18.60
CA GLU A 636 -27.91 11.25 17.95
C GLU A 636 -26.93 11.61 16.83
N GLN A 637 -25.62 11.53 17.10
CA GLN A 637 -24.60 11.80 16.07
C GLN A 637 -24.66 10.78 14.94
N VAL A 638 -24.72 9.48 15.25
CA VAL A 638 -24.75 8.43 14.21
C VAL A 638 -25.96 8.58 13.30
N VAL A 639 -27.14 8.78 13.89
CA VAL A 639 -28.39 8.95 13.15
C VAL A 639 -28.35 10.24 12.33
N SER A 640 -27.90 11.37 12.88
CA SER A 640 -27.81 12.63 12.14
C SER A 640 -26.88 12.49 10.93
N THR A 641 -25.64 12.06 11.15
CA THR A 641 -24.63 11.93 10.09
C THR A 641 -25.06 10.94 9.01
N CYS A 642 -25.63 9.79 9.38
CA CYS A 642 -26.10 8.81 8.39
C CYS A 642 -27.34 9.32 7.63
N SER A 643 -28.24 10.06 8.29
CA SER A 643 -29.45 10.61 7.66
C SER A 643 -29.11 11.73 6.68
N GLU A 644 -28.15 12.59 7.02
CA GLU A 644 -27.61 13.61 6.12
C GLU A 644 -27.02 12.97 4.86
N ALA A 645 -26.13 11.98 5.03
CA ALA A 645 -25.55 11.24 3.92
C ALA A 645 -26.61 10.50 3.07
N LEU A 646 -27.67 9.99 3.70
CA LEU A 646 -28.77 9.30 3.01
C LEU A 646 -29.61 10.28 2.17
N SER A 647 -29.77 11.51 2.63
CA SER A 647 -30.57 12.54 1.95
C SER A 647 -29.98 13.02 0.63
N GLU A 648 -28.67 12.81 0.42
CA GLU A 648 -27.96 13.13 -0.81
C GLU A 648 -28.17 12.06 -1.91
N LEU A 649 -28.59 10.84 -1.52
CA LEU A 649 -28.72 9.71 -2.43
C LEU A 649 -30.10 9.67 -3.10
N PRO A 650 -30.19 9.18 -4.36
CA PRO A 650 -31.49 8.92 -5.00
C PRO A 650 -32.38 7.95 -4.23
N ALA A 651 -33.68 7.99 -4.52
CA ALA A 651 -34.65 7.06 -3.94
C ALA A 651 -34.38 5.61 -4.39
N GLU A 652 -34.74 4.64 -3.55
CA GLU A 652 -34.48 3.23 -3.80
C GLU A 652 -35.14 2.74 -5.11
N GLU A 653 -36.34 3.24 -5.38
CA GLU A 653 -37.14 2.93 -6.57
C GLU A 653 -36.46 3.38 -7.87
N GLU A 654 -35.71 4.48 -7.84
CA GLU A 654 -34.98 4.99 -9.00
C GLU A 654 -33.73 4.16 -9.32
N LEU A 655 -33.19 3.47 -8.30
CA LEU A 655 -31.94 2.71 -8.39
C LEU A 655 -32.18 1.22 -8.67
N LYS A 656 -33.20 0.62 -8.03
CA LYS A 656 -33.49 -0.81 -8.07
C LYS A 656 -33.59 -1.36 -9.49
N ASP A 657 -34.39 -0.70 -10.32
CA ASP A 657 -34.67 -1.18 -11.68
C ASP A 657 -33.39 -1.25 -12.52
N LYS A 658 -32.45 -0.33 -12.31
CA LYS A 658 -31.14 -0.31 -12.98
C LYS A 658 -30.13 -1.26 -12.35
N ALA A 659 -30.05 -1.31 -11.03
CA ALA A 659 -29.07 -2.12 -10.31
C ALA A 659 -29.29 -3.62 -10.50
N LEU A 660 -30.55 -4.03 -10.67
CA LEU A 660 -30.98 -5.43 -10.81
C LEU A 660 -31.04 -5.91 -12.27
N VAL A 661 -30.76 -5.05 -13.25
CA VAL A 661 -30.66 -5.47 -14.65
C VAL A 661 -29.54 -6.52 -14.77
N ARG A 662 -29.84 -7.59 -15.51
CA ARG A 662 -28.85 -8.62 -15.85
C ARG A 662 -27.91 -8.09 -16.91
N GLU A 663 -26.63 -8.38 -16.75
CA GLU A 663 -25.63 -8.13 -17.78
C GLU A 663 -26.00 -8.86 -19.08
N THR A 664 -25.91 -8.13 -20.19
CA THR A 664 -26.04 -8.66 -21.55
C THR A 664 -24.76 -8.42 -22.34
N GLU A 665 -24.52 -9.23 -23.37
CA GLU A 665 -23.23 -9.29 -24.07
C GLU A 665 -22.89 -8.04 -24.90
N ASN A 666 -23.88 -7.23 -25.25
CA ASN A 666 -23.76 -6.10 -26.20
C ASN A 666 -24.29 -4.78 -25.62
N GLU A 667 -24.02 -4.52 -24.34
CA GLU A 667 -24.43 -3.27 -23.72
C GLU A 667 -23.54 -2.10 -24.14
N GLU A 668 -24.17 -0.96 -24.36
CA GLU A 668 -23.45 0.29 -24.55
C GLU A 668 -22.68 0.65 -23.26
N PRO A 669 -21.44 1.18 -23.34
CA PRO A 669 -20.63 1.47 -22.16
C PRO A 669 -21.35 2.35 -21.11
N MET A 670 -22.20 3.29 -21.54
CA MET A 670 -22.98 4.13 -20.63
C MET A 670 -24.02 3.32 -19.83
N GLU A 671 -24.66 2.31 -20.44
CA GLU A 671 -25.63 1.47 -19.77
C GLU A 671 -24.95 0.63 -18.68
N VAL A 672 -23.76 0.09 -18.98
CA VAL A 672 -22.92 -0.64 -18.02
C VAL A 672 -22.58 0.28 -16.84
N ARG A 673 -22.05 1.48 -17.11
CA ARG A 673 -21.69 2.46 -16.07
C ARG A 673 -22.89 2.90 -15.24
N SER A 674 -24.05 3.11 -15.88
CA SER A 674 -25.29 3.47 -15.18
C SER A 674 -25.76 2.35 -14.24
N ARG A 675 -25.65 1.09 -14.66
CA ARG A 675 -25.95 -0.06 -13.78
C ARG A 675 -24.96 -0.15 -12.62
N LEU A 676 -23.66 -0.01 -12.88
CA LEU A 676 -22.63 -0.07 -11.84
C LEU A 676 -22.81 1.04 -10.80
N ALA A 677 -23.08 2.27 -11.24
CA ALA A 677 -23.40 3.37 -10.36
C ALA A 677 -24.66 3.09 -9.53
N ALA A 678 -25.73 2.58 -10.16
CA ALA A 678 -26.95 2.22 -9.44
C ALA A 678 -26.70 1.13 -8.38
N ARG A 679 -25.85 0.14 -8.68
CA ARG A 679 -25.41 -0.87 -7.72
C ARG A 679 -24.68 -0.21 -6.54
N VAL A 680 -23.70 0.64 -6.77
CA VAL A 680 -22.99 1.37 -5.71
C VAL A 680 -23.96 2.16 -4.82
N LEU A 681 -24.78 3.03 -5.42
CA LEU A 681 -25.70 3.90 -4.69
C LEU A 681 -26.74 3.10 -3.88
N LEU A 682 -27.24 2.00 -4.44
CA LEU A 682 -28.19 1.12 -3.73
C LEU A 682 -27.52 0.42 -2.53
N GLY A 683 -26.26 -0.02 -2.68
CA GLY A 683 -25.49 -0.61 -1.60
C GLY A 683 -25.17 0.39 -0.48
N GLU A 684 -24.82 1.62 -0.84
CA GLU A 684 -24.60 2.71 0.11
C GLU A 684 -25.89 3.06 0.88
N ARG A 685 -27.00 3.19 0.15
CA ARG A 685 -28.32 3.46 0.73
C ARG A 685 -28.73 2.40 1.75
N LEU A 686 -28.64 1.12 1.36
CA LEU A 686 -28.95 -0.01 2.25
C LEU A 686 -28.11 0.01 3.53
N ALA A 687 -26.82 0.34 3.42
CA ALA A 687 -25.93 0.42 4.57
C ALA A 687 -26.32 1.55 5.54
N LEU A 688 -26.64 2.73 5.01
CA LEU A 688 -27.08 3.88 5.80
C LEU A 688 -28.42 3.64 6.48
N GLU A 689 -29.44 3.16 5.74
CA GLU A 689 -30.77 2.84 6.28
C GLU A 689 -30.67 1.79 7.39
N THR A 690 -29.89 0.74 7.19
CA THR A 690 -29.68 -0.30 8.22
C THR A 690 -29.01 0.29 9.45
N CYS A 691 -28.00 1.15 9.28
CA CYS A 691 -27.32 1.80 10.39
C CYS A 691 -28.27 2.70 11.19
N ILE A 692 -29.09 3.51 10.52
CA ILE A 692 -30.09 4.37 11.16
C ILE A 692 -31.10 3.51 11.95
N SER A 693 -31.62 2.44 11.35
CA SER A 693 -32.56 1.51 12.02
C SER A 693 -31.94 0.91 13.29
N GLU A 694 -30.69 0.44 13.20
CA GLU A 694 -29.99 -0.18 14.34
C GLU A 694 -29.77 0.77 15.52
N TRP A 695 -29.58 2.07 15.26
CA TRP A 695 -29.37 3.08 16.29
C TRP A 695 -30.65 3.73 16.79
N THR A 696 -31.77 3.62 16.06
CA THR A 696 -33.09 4.13 16.47
C THR A 696 -33.93 3.08 17.19
N GLU A 697 -33.87 1.80 16.79
CA GLU A 697 -34.59 0.69 17.45
C GLU A 697 -33.98 0.24 18.79
N SER A 698 -32.83 0.81 19.16
CA SER A 698 -32.11 0.47 20.38
C SER A 698 -32.34 1.42 21.55
N GLU A 699 -33.24 2.40 21.38
CA GLU A 699 -33.88 3.16 22.46
C GLU A 699 -35.04 2.36 23.10
#